data_AF-A0A511R516-F1
#
_entry.id   AF-A0A511R516-F1
#
_cell.length_a   1.000
_cell.length_b   1.000
_cell.length_c   1.000
_cell.angle_alpha   90.00
_cell.angle_beta   90.00
_cell.angle_gamma   90.00
#
_symmetry.space_group_name_H-M   'P 1'
#
loop_
_entity.id
_entity.type
_entity.pdbx_description
1 polymer ?
#
loop_
_entity_poly.entity_id
_entity_poly.type
_entity_poly.pdbx_seq_one_letter_code
_entity_poly.pdbx_strand_id
1 'polypeptide(L)'
;MPNTKGITLVSTLVFMFIVIILVSVASLTSLNNRRNAQDALRTSQAQFAAEAGLERAVARLWHEVLASAASPSVSAYAAELNRIGLTNGTTIASLFGDPQSLGDGSSFVVRVSRQDDTSTDPDAIVLTLISTGTLADGTTRRLRQVFRINRAFFPFDYALLTNNAECIFCHLDVKSMDALRGNPTADPSTWWRRAKVGVLESLIMRDNEEAGVVHGSLVARGTVSQQYSGNIGPSNLYRTTMNPGDARIRSTALVSVTPADCSTPSNCTTPQNLYYNYPDSNNLAAFGNRAPDGELPDSFPLPIADTNNNRLIDDAEWDAEVSSSLAGTSESYSAGSITAAMTINPSGSLTWPGGGSVQTQTSANLGQSPNNVILDGSVTPITLSGTVFINGDVVIRGRVRGNGTILARGNVYVMGDLTYDCGTESTLAACDYSTPGRLPQLNLIAGGNAVVGDYMTIDTWRNDPTRDNVDMLSPSRNQQTMTFCRANPTNQACSQIRSQPWDTQNPVGPSQRPNLALTEIANFNRRELQRYLRDSNYRPRLYTFGENRIYFSTGCSHDPQNYANYSAIRGGASVYFCRGDNPLSTVTLTDAQASSILSRAARYEVTSATFNNAILKNLWADSMNARGTGPLRTDGLLYSANAIFGLSQRKYSKLNGRWDLRGGLVAADTGIFVPGPGGGISGLTIYHDNRLRPRIATGQQAQLNRGIWEVVGQ
;
A
#
# COMPACT_ATOMS: atom_id res chain seq x y z
N MET A 1 -71.80 61.12 -53.74
CA MET A 1 -70.51 60.90 -53.05
C MET A 1 -70.82 60.31 -51.67
N PRO A 2 -70.36 59.10 -51.32
CA PRO A 2 -70.74 58.44 -50.08
C PRO A 2 -70.00 59.05 -48.88
N ASN A 3 -70.67 59.04 -47.73
CA ASN A 3 -70.29 59.74 -46.51
C ASN A 3 -69.10 59.06 -45.81
N THR A 4 -67.87 59.38 -46.22
CA THR A 4 -66.60 58.82 -45.72
C THR A 4 -66.26 59.20 -44.28
N LYS A 5 -67.00 60.12 -43.64
CA LYS A 5 -66.71 60.61 -42.28
C LYS A 5 -67.06 59.64 -41.15
N GLY A 6 -67.97 58.69 -41.38
CA GLY A 6 -68.38 57.71 -40.35
C GLY A 6 -67.40 56.54 -40.18
N ILE A 7 -66.78 56.07 -41.28
CA ILE A 7 -65.85 54.94 -41.27
C ILE A 7 -64.52 55.34 -40.61
N THR A 8 -64.05 56.56 -40.81
CA THR A 8 -62.81 57.04 -40.18
C THR A 8 -62.92 57.03 -38.66
N LEU A 9 -64.03 57.50 -38.09
CA LEU A 9 -64.25 57.54 -36.63
C LEU A 9 -64.24 56.13 -36.01
N VAL A 10 -64.93 55.17 -36.64
CA VAL A 10 -64.99 53.79 -36.16
C VAL A 10 -63.61 53.12 -36.26
N SER A 11 -62.91 53.31 -37.37
CA SER A 11 -61.55 52.78 -37.55
C SER A 11 -60.56 53.39 -36.56
N THR A 12 -60.65 54.69 -36.27
CA THR A 12 -59.80 55.35 -35.25
C THR A 12 -60.11 54.84 -33.85
N LEU A 13 -61.39 54.64 -33.50
CA LEU A 13 -61.79 54.07 -32.21
C LEU A 13 -61.31 52.63 -32.02
N VAL A 14 -61.48 51.78 -33.04
CA VAL A 14 -60.98 50.40 -33.02
C VAL A 14 -59.46 50.37 -32.90
N PHE A 15 -58.75 51.21 -33.66
CA PHE A 15 -57.30 51.31 -33.58
C PHE A 15 -56.83 51.80 -32.20
N MET A 16 -57.50 52.80 -31.63
CA MET A 16 -57.21 53.30 -30.29
C MET A 16 -57.47 52.23 -29.22
N PHE A 17 -58.53 51.44 -29.36
CA PHE A 17 -58.82 50.31 -28.47
C PHE A 17 -57.76 49.21 -28.55
N ILE A 18 -57.32 48.87 -29.77
CA ILE A 18 -56.23 47.90 -29.99
C ILE A 18 -54.93 48.42 -29.38
N VAL A 19 -54.61 49.70 -29.57
CA VAL A 19 -53.41 50.33 -28.97
C VAL A 19 -53.49 50.30 -27.45
N ILE A 20 -54.63 50.61 -26.84
CA ILE A 20 -54.81 50.56 -25.38
C ILE A 20 -54.65 49.13 -24.86
N ILE A 21 -55.21 48.12 -25.55
CA ILE A 21 -55.05 46.71 -25.18
C ILE A 21 -53.57 46.30 -25.27
N LEU A 22 -52.88 46.64 -26.36
CA LEU A 22 -51.46 46.31 -26.55
C LEU A 22 -50.58 46.98 -25.48
N VAL A 23 -50.82 48.26 -25.17
CA VAL A 23 -50.09 48.99 -24.11
C VAL A 23 -50.38 48.38 -22.74
N SER A 24 -51.63 47.97 -22.49
CA SER A 24 -52.02 47.33 -21.22
C SER A 24 -51.36 45.96 -21.04
N VAL A 25 -51.34 45.13 -22.09
CA VAL A 25 -50.67 43.82 -22.09
C VAL A 25 -49.16 43.97 -21.93
N ALA A 26 -48.54 44.91 -22.64
CA ALA A 26 -47.11 45.20 -22.51
C ALA A 26 -46.75 45.68 -21.10
N SER A 27 -47.59 46.53 -20.50
CA SER A 27 -47.41 47.04 -19.14
C SER A 27 -47.56 45.93 -18.09
N LEU A 28 -48.58 45.06 -18.23
CA LEU A 28 -48.75 43.89 -17.35
C LEU A 28 -47.57 42.93 -17.45
N THR A 29 -47.10 42.65 -18.67
CA THR A 29 -45.98 41.76 -18.92
C THR A 29 -44.69 42.33 -18.34
N SER A 30 -44.45 43.64 -18.49
CA SER A 30 -43.31 44.34 -17.89
C SER A 30 -43.34 44.30 -16.36
N LEU A 31 -44.51 44.53 -15.75
CA LEU A 31 -44.69 44.45 -14.29
C LEU A 31 -44.47 43.02 -13.77
N ASN A 32 -44.99 42.01 -14.47
CA ASN A 32 -44.76 40.60 -14.12
C ASN A 32 -43.29 40.23 -14.26
N ASN A 33 -42.62 40.62 -15.34
CA ASN A 33 -41.19 40.36 -15.53
C ASN A 33 -40.34 41.05 -14.46
N ARG A 34 -40.68 42.30 -14.09
CA ARG A 34 -40.00 43.01 -13.00
C ARG A 34 -40.21 42.31 -11.66
N ARG A 35 -41.43 41.87 -11.34
CA ARG A 35 -41.71 41.10 -10.11
C ARG A 35 -40.95 39.78 -10.11
N ASN A 36 -41.01 39.01 -11.18
CA ASN A 36 -40.28 37.75 -11.32
C ASN A 36 -38.78 37.94 -11.18
N ALA A 37 -38.22 39.01 -11.77
CA ALA A 37 -36.81 39.33 -11.65
C ALA A 37 -36.43 39.76 -10.22
N GLN A 38 -37.29 40.53 -9.53
CA GLN A 38 -37.09 40.93 -8.14
C GLN A 38 -37.18 39.74 -7.19
N ASP A 39 -38.14 38.84 -7.39
CA ASP A 39 -38.30 37.63 -6.58
C ASP A 39 -37.16 36.63 -6.82
N ALA A 40 -36.69 36.50 -8.07
CA ALA A 40 -35.49 35.72 -8.39
C ALA A 40 -34.24 36.29 -7.73
N LEU A 41 -34.07 37.63 -7.73
CA LEU A 41 -32.95 38.30 -7.08
C LEU A 41 -32.99 38.12 -5.56
N ARG A 42 -34.15 38.33 -4.92
CA ARG A 42 -34.34 38.10 -3.47
C ARG A 42 -34.03 36.67 -3.08
N THR A 43 -34.54 35.71 -3.85
CA THR A 43 -34.29 34.28 -3.61
C THR A 43 -32.80 33.97 -3.70
N SER A 44 -32.11 34.54 -4.70
CA SER A 44 -30.66 34.40 -4.87
C SER A 44 -29.87 35.03 -3.72
N GLN A 45 -30.26 36.23 -3.27
CA GLN A 45 -29.63 36.90 -2.11
C GLN A 45 -29.80 36.11 -0.82
N ALA A 46 -31.02 35.63 -0.52
CA ALA A 46 -31.28 34.79 0.64
C ALA A 46 -30.48 33.47 0.57
N GLN A 47 -30.31 32.93 -0.63
CA GLN A 47 -29.46 31.77 -0.87
C GLN A 47 -27.98 32.07 -0.57
N PHE A 48 -27.43 33.19 -1.04
CA PHE A 48 -26.05 33.57 -0.72
C PHE A 48 -25.82 33.76 0.78
N ALA A 49 -26.79 34.33 1.51
CA ALA A 49 -26.72 34.40 2.97
C ALA A 49 -26.69 32.99 3.61
N ALA A 50 -27.47 32.04 3.08
CA ALA A 50 -27.44 30.66 3.53
C ALA A 50 -26.10 29.95 3.18
N GLU A 51 -25.56 30.16 1.99
CA GLU A 51 -24.25 29.63 1.56
C GLU A 51 -23.11 30.16 2.44
N ALA A 52 -23.14 31.45 2.82
CA ALA A 52 -22.19 32.03 3.75
C ALA A 52 -22.18 31.29 5.11
N GLY A 53 -23.36 30.89 5.59
CA GLY A 53 -23.47 30.06 6.78
C GLY A 53 -22.84 28.67 6.62
N LEU A 54 -22.98 28.03 5.45
CA LEU A 54 -22.34 26.73 5.16
C LEU A 54 -20.80 26.85 5.13
N GLU A 55 -20.25 27.88 4.48
CA GLU A 55 -18.79 28.10 4.45
C GLU A 55 -18.23 28.47 5.83
N ARG A 56 -18.94 29.28 6.61
CA ARG A 56 -18.57 29.56 8.01
C ARG A 56 -18.59 28.30 8.86
N ALA A 57 -19.53 27.39 8.60
CA ALA A 57 -19.58 26.11 9.27
C ALA A 57 -18.41 25.18 8.89
N VAL A 58 -17.85 25.28 7.68
CA VAL A 58 -16.58 24.59 7.35
C VAL A 58 -15.44 25.14 8.22
N ALA A 59 -15.29 26.46 8.33
CA ALA A 59 -14.25 27.06 9.18
C ALA A 59 -14.34 26.55 10.63
N ARG A 60 -15.55 26.57 11.21
CA ARG A 60 -15.77 26.13 12.60
C ARG A 60 -15.66 24.62 12.78
N LEU A 61 -16.39 23.83 12.01
CA LEU A 61 -16.50 22.39 12.23
C LEU A 61 -15.32 21.62 11.66
N TRP A 62 -14.63 22.12 10.63
CA TRP A 62 -13.46 21.44 10.08
C TRP A 62 -12.17 22.04 10.62
N HIS A 63 -11.86 23.28 10.27
CA HIS A 63 -10.55 23.86 10.56
C HIS A 63 -10.31 24.07 12.07
N GLU A 64 -11.25 24.68 12.79
CA GLU A 64 -11.07 24.96 14.23
C GLU A 64 -11.13 23.69 15.09
N VAL A 65 -12.08 22.79 14.83
CA VAL A 65 -12.18 21.50 15.54
C VAL A 65 -10.94 20.65 15.28
N LEU A 66 -10.49 20.51 14.02
CA LEU A 66 -9.29 19.72 13.72
C LEU A 66 -8.03 20.34 14.34
N ALA A 67 -7.91 21.67 14.36
CA ALA A 67 -6.79 22.35 15.00
C ALA A 67 -6.80 22.22 16.54
N SER A 68 -7.97 22.02 17.15
CA SER A 68 -8.13 21.83 18.60
C SER A 68 -8.00 20.36 19.02
N ALA A 69 -8.13 19.43 18.08
CA ALA A 69 -7.99 18.00 18.35
C ALA A 69 -6.55 17.64 18.73
N ALA A 70 -6.39 16.65 19.60
CA ALA A 70 -5.07 16.19 20.05
C ALA A 70 -4.20 15.61 18.92
N SER A 71 -4.83 15.19 17.82
CA SER A 71 -4.17 14.70 16.60
C SER A 71 -5.10 14.93 15.41
N PRO A 72 -4.60 14.87 14.16
CA PRO A 72 -5.46 15.03 12.98
C PRO A 72 -6.37 13.83 12.72
N SER A 73 -6.49 12.84 13.63
CA SER A 73 -7.27 11.61 13.44
C SER A 73 -8.79 11.82 13.51
N VAL A 74 -9.57 10.85 13.01
CA VAL A 74 -11.04 10.89 13.10
C VAL A 74 -11.53 10.74 14.53
N SER A 75 -10.88 9.92 15.38
CA SER A 75 -11.31 9.76 16.77
C SER A 75 -10.96 10.98 17.62
N ALA A 76 -9.78 11.60 17.40
CA ALA A 76 -9.47 12.86 18.08
C ALA A 76 -10.42 13.97 17.65
N TYR A 77 -10.76 14.03 16.36
CA TYR A 77 -11.79 14.93 15.84
C TYR A 77 -13.18 14.63 16.44
N ALA A 78 -13.57 13.36 16.56
CA ALA A 78 -14.81 12.94 17.22
C ALA A 78 -14.87 13.35 18.71
N ALA A 79 -13.77 13.17 19.43
CA ALA A 79 -13.64 13.57 20.83
C ALA A 79 -13.77 15.09 20.99
N GLU A 80 -13.19 15.86 20.07
CA GLU A 80 -13.32 17.31 20.08
C GLU A 80 -14.74 17.78 19.71
N LEU A 81 -15.42 17.11 18.77
CA LEU A 81 -16.85 17.31 18.52
C LEU A 81 -17.70 17.03 19.77
N ASN A 82 -17.38 15.97 20.52
CA ASN A 82 -18.05 15.67 21.79
C ASN A 82 -17.85 16.81 22.80
N ARG A 83 -16.63 17.38 22.87
CA ARG A 83 -16.28 18.47 23.78
C ARG A 83 -17.08 19.75 23.52
N ILE A 84 -17.41 20.04 22.26
CA ILE A 84 -18.27 21.17 21.88
C ILE A 84 -19.77 20.84 21.95
N GLY A 85 -20.14 19.68 22.48
CA GLY A 85 -21.54 19.27 22.68
C GLY A 85 -22.19 18.58 21.48
N LEU A 86 -21.44 18.30 20.41
CA LEU A 86 -21.92 17.59 19.22
C LEU A 86 -21.55 16.09 19.29
N THR A 87 -22.12 15.39 20.26
CA THR A 87 -21.96 13.93 20.41
C THR A 87 -22.78 13.15 19.37
N ASN A 88 -22.47 11.88 19.14
CA ASN A 88 -23.19 11.06 18.16
C ASN A 88 -24.71 11.03 18.47
N GLY A 89 -25.54 11.31 17.47
CA GLY A 89 -27.00 11.40 17.60
C GLY A 89 -27.54 12.76 18.06
N THR A 90 -26.68 13.75 18.33
CA THR A 90 -27.12 15.08 18.79
C THR A 90 -27.31 16.08 17.67
N THR A 91 -28.10 17.12 17.96
CA THR A 91 -28.33 18.27 17.07
C THR A 91 -28.12 19.56 17.84
N ILE A 92 -27.29 20.45 17.32
CA ILE A 92 -27.14 21.83 17.78
C ILE A 92 -28.02 22.71 16.89
N ALA A 93 -29.02 23.36 17.49
CA ALA A 93 -30.00 24.18 16.78
C ALA A 93 -29.40 25.45 16.17
N SER A 94 -28.42 26.05 16.86
CA SER A 94 -27.63 27.18 16.35
C SER A 94 -26.16 27.01 16.70
N LEU A 95 -25.35 26.65 15.70
CA LEU A 95 -23.92 26.41 15.84
C LEU A 95 -23.14 27.64 16.33
N PHE A 96 -23.64 28.84 16.06
CA PHE A 96 -22.98 30.12 16.37
C PHE A 96 -23.70 30.95 17.43
N GLY A 97 -24.73 30.41 18.09
CA GLY A 97 -25.57 31.16 19.03
C GLY A 97 -26.57 32.08 18.31
N ASP A 98 -26.47 33.39 18.49
CA ASP A 98 -27.38 34.34 17.85
C ASP A 98 -27.20 34.37 16.31
N PRO A 99 -28.23 34.79 15.54
CA PRO A 99 -28.13 34.96 14.10
C PRO A 99 -26.93 35.82 13.71
N GLN A 100 -26.13 35.32 12.77
CA GLN A 100 -24.89 35.97 12.35
C GLN A 100 -25.21 36.99 11.25
N SER A 101 -25.05 38.29 11.55
CA SER A 101 -25.30 39.36 10.59
C SER A 101 -24.19 39.48 9.54
N LEU A 102 -24.60 39.81 8.32
CA LEU A 102 -23.76 40.16 7.19
C LEU A 102 -23.82 41.69 6.96
N GLY A 103 -22.82 42.25 6.29
CA GLY A 103 -22.66 43.70 6.13
C GLY A 103 -23.77 44.40 5.33
N ASP A 104 -24.61 43.63 4.63
CA ASP A 104 -25.77 44.10 3.86
C ASP A 104 -27.09 44.04 4.65
N GLY A 105 -27.05 43.67 5.93
CA GLY A 105 -28.22 43.53 6.80
C GLY A 105 -28.93 42.18 6.69
N SER A 106 -28.46 41.27 5.83
CA SER A 106 -28.88 39.88 5.87
C SER A 106 -28.23 39.14 7.05
N SER A 107 -28.73 37.95 7.37
CA SER A 107 -28.20 37.12 8.46
C SER A 107 -28.33 35.63 8.14
N PHE A 108 -27.64 34.79 8.90
CA PHE A 108 -27.82 33.35 8.82
C PHE A 108 -27.81 32.66 10.18
N VAL A 109 -28.47 31.49 10.24
CA VAL A 109 -28.44 30.55 11.36
C VAL A 109 -28.11 29.16 10.83
N VAL A 110 -27.16 28.47 11.46
CA VAL A 110 -26.76 27.11 11.07
C VAL A 110 -27.16 26.10 12.13
N ARG A 111 -27.99 25.14 11.73
CA ARG A 111 -28.28 23.92 12.50
C ARG A 111 -27.34 22.81 12.04
N VAL A 112 -26.74 22.08 12.97
CA VAL A 112 -25.91 20.90 12.67
C VAL A 112 -26.40 19.70 13.46
N SER A 113 -26.44 18.55 12.80
CA SER A 113 -26.75 17.25 13.41
C SER A 113 -25.64 16.26 13.09
N ARG A 114 -25.25 15.42 14.06
CA ARG A 114 -24.23 14.38 13.88
C ARG A 114 -24.86 13.00 13.94
N GLN A 115 -24.50 12.16 12.97
CA GLN A 115 -24.79 10.74 12.97
C GLN A 115 -23.56 9.98 12.46
N ASP A 116 -22.94 9.18 13.30
CA ASP A 116 -21.78 8.39 12.88
C ASP A 116 -22.26 7.15 12.09
N ASP A 117 -21.57 6.83 11.01
CA ASP A 117 -21.85 5.67 10.16
C ASP A 117 -21.05 4.47 10.66
N THR A 118 -21.75 3.51 11.27
CA THR A 118 -21.18 2.27 11.83
C THR A 118 -21.50 1.04 10.99
N SER A 119 -22.16 1.22 9.83
CA SER A 119 -22.78 0.12 9.08
C SER A 119 -21.83 -0.59 8.12
N THR A 120 -20.76 0.10 7.71
CA THR A 120 -19.76 -0.40 6.79
C THR A 120 -18.43 0.23 7.16
N ASP A 121 -17.47 -0.59 7.56
CA ASP A 121 -16.11 -0.21 7.84
C ASP A 121 -15.57 0.75 6.73
N PRO A 122 -15.34 2.06 6.97
CA PRO A 122 -14.90 2.70 8.22
C PRO A 122 -15.88 3.72 8.86
N ASP A 123 -15.75 3.86 10.19
CA ASP A 123 -16.36 4.87 11.06
C ASP A 123 -16.25 6.29 10.48
N ALA A 124 -17.29 6.71 9.76
CA ALA A 124 -17.38 8.06 9.22
C ALA A 124 -18.27 8.90 10.13
N ILE A 125 -17.82 10.11 10.46
CA ILE A 125 -18.67 11.08 11.14
C ILE A 125 -19.46 11.81 10.06
N VAL A 126 -20.78 11.66 10.09
CA VAL A 126 -21.67 12.37 9.16
C VAL A 126 -22.29 13.56 9.89
N LEU A 127 -21.95 14.77 9.45
CA LEU A 127 -22.60 15.99 9.91
C LEU A 127 -23.59 16.44 8.84
N THR A 128 -24.87 16.55 9.19
CA THR A 128 -25.87 17.17 8.33
C THR A 128 -26.12 18.59 8.80
N LEU A 129 -25.78 19.54 7.94
CA LEU A 129 -25.90 20.97 8.17
C LEU A 129 -27.12 21.51 7.45
N ILE A 130 -27.87 22.37 8.12
CA ILE A 130 -28.92 23.19 7.51
C ILE A 130 -28.66 24.64 7.84
N SER A 131 -28.34 25.44 6.82
CA SER A 131 -28.15 26.88 6.94
C SER A 131 -29.41 27.60 6.47
N THR A 132 -29.91 28.53 7.29
CA THR A 132 -31.06 29.38 6.98
C THR A 132 -30.56 30.81 6.81
N GLY A 133 -30.54 31.30 5.57
CA GLY A 133 -30.26 32.70 5.26
C GLY A 133 -31.54 33.52 5.35
N THR A 134 -31.47 34.71 5.94
CA THR A 134 -32.60 35.63 6.14
C THR A 134 -32.19 37.03 5.70
N LEU A 135 -32.91 37.61 4.74
CA LEU A 135 -32.71 39.00 4.33
C LEU A 135 -33.31 39.98 5.35
N ALA A 136 -32.94 41.25 5.24
CA ALA A 136 -33.48 42.31 6.09
C ALA A 136 -35.01 42.45 6.01
N ASP A 137 -35.63 42.04 4.90
CA ASP A 137 -37.08 42.03 4.71
C ASP A 137 -37.79 40.77 5.25
N GLY A 138 -37.03 39.85 5.86
CA GLY A 138 -37.53 38.59 6.42
C GLY A 138 -37.60 37.44 5.41
N THR A 139 -37.24 37.64 4.14
CA THR A 139 -37.18 36.56 3.14
C THR A 139 -36.14 35.52 3.56
N THR A 140 -36.55 34.25 3.64
CA THR A 140 -35.68 33.14 4.04
C THR A 140 -35.30 32.20 2.90
N ARG A 141 -34.18 31.50 3.08
CA ARG A 141 -33.80 30.36 2.26
C ARG A 141 -33.07 29.32 3.10
N ARG A 142 -33.39 28.04 2.91
CA ARG A 142 -32.77 26.94 3.65
C ARG A 142 -31.99 26.00 2.74
N LEU A 143 -30.70 25.85 3.02
CA LEU A 143 -29.80 24.94 2.31
C LEU A 143 -29.37 23.80 3.24
N ARG A 144 -29.35 22.58 2.71
CA ARG A 144 -28.79 21.40 3.39
C ARG A 144 -27.48 21.00 2.73
N GLN A 145 -26.46 20.71 3.53
CA GLN A 145 -25.22 20.10 3.06
C GLN A 145 -24.80 18.99 4.02
N VAL A 146 -24.31 17.88 3.48
CA VAL A 146 -23.76 16.77 4.28
C VAL A 146 -22.24 16.86 4.24
N PHE A 147 -21.63 16.98 5.41
CA PHE A 147 -20.20 16.79 5.60
C PHE A 147 -19.96 15.36 6.04
N ARG A 148 -19.07 14.68 5.35
CA ARG A 148 -18.64 13.34 5.74
C ARG A 148 -17.16 13.41 6.08
N ILE A 149 -16.85 13.35 7.37
CA ILE A 149 -15.48 13.28 7.86
C ILE A 149 -15.13 11.80 7.90
N ASN A 150 -14.24 11.41 7.01
CA ASN A 150 -13.72 10.06 6.94
C ASN A 150 -12.26 10.09 7.38
N ARG A 151 -11.69 8.92 7.63
CA ARG A 151 -10.24 8.80 7.71
C ARG A 151 -9.70 9.16 6.32
N ALA A 152 -8.81 10.14 6.25
CA ALA A 152 -7.95 10.36 5.10
C ALA A 152 -7.30 9.02 4.81
N PHE A 153 -7.59 8.52 3.62
CA PHE A 153 -6.98 7.29 3.17
C PHE A 153 -5.49 7.57 3.06
N PHE A 154 -4.69 7.05 3.99
CA PHE A 154 -3.24 7.03 3.84
C PHE A 154 -2.95 6.25 2.55
N PRO A 155 -2.47 6.91 1.48
CA PRO A 155 -2.59 6.35 0.16
C PRO A 155 -1.42 5.40 -0.09
N PHE A 156 -1.56 4.15 0.35
CA PHE A 156 -0.89 3.03 -0.31
C PHE A 156 -1.52 2.83 -1.70
N ASP A 157 -1.44 3.83 -2.59
CA ASP A 157 -1.70 3.66 -4.02
C ASP A 157 -0.43 3.13 -4.72
N TYR A 158 0.32 2.30 -4.02
CA TYR A 158 1.61 1.76 -4.42
C TYR A 158 1.50 0.25 -4.58
N ALA A 159 1.81 -0.21 -5.79
CA ALA A 159 1.99 -1.63 -6.08
C ALA A 159 3.19 -2.21 -5.32
N LEU A 160 4.20 -1.37 -5.12
CA LEU A 160 5.41 -1.64 -4.36
C LEU A 160 5.79 -0.40 -3.57
N LEU A 161 5.97 -0.51 -2.25
CA LEU A 161 6.53 0.54 -1.39
C LEU A 161 7.61 -0.06 -0.49
N THR A 162 8.81 0.52 -0.54
CA THR A 162 9.96 0.07 0.26
C THR A 162 10.93 1.18 0.60
N ASN A 163 11.74 1.03 1.65
CA ASN A 163 12.91 1.89 1.80
C ASN A 163 13.97 1.53 0.75
N ASN A 164 14.17 0.23 0.56
CA ASN A 164 15.30 -0.35 -0.15
C ASN A 164 14.83 -1.35 -1.20
N ALA A 165 15.04 -1.00 -2.47
CA ALA A 165 14.76 -1.87 -3.60
C ALA A 165 16.09 -2.33 -4.23
N GLU A 166 16.52 -3.53 -3.85
CA GLU A 166 17.72 -4.20 -4.39
C GLU A 166 17.29 -5.50 -5.09
N CYS A 167 17.87 -5.79 -6.25
CA CYS A 167 17.62 -6.98 -7.09
C CYS A 167 16.18 -7.20 -7.61
N ILE A 168 15.15 -6.60 -7.00
CA ILE A 168 13.73 -6.73 -7.38
C ILE A 168 13.45 -6.19 -8.79
N PHE A 169 14.14 -5.14 -9.21
CA PHE A 169 13.86 -4.44 -10.48
C PHE A 169 14.38 -5.14 -11.73
N CYS A 170 15.12 -6.26 -11.64
CA CYS A 170 15.74 -6.84 -12.83
C CYS A 170 14.73 -7.57 -13.74
N HIS A 171 13.62 -8.05 -13.18
CA HIS A 171 12.59 -8.79 -13.93
C HIS A 171 11.17 -8.42 -13.48
N LEU A 172 11.00 -7.17 -13.09
CA LEU A 172 9.75 -6.65 -12.53
C LEU A 172 8.84 -6.12 -13.63
N ASP A 173 7.55 -6.42 -13.55
CA ASP A 173 6.51 -5.81 -14.37
C ASP A 173 5.36 -5.37 -13.47
N VAL A 174 5.20 -4.06 -13.29
CA VAL A 174 4.20 -3.46 -12.42
C VAL A 174 3.13 -2.80 -13.27
N LYS A 175 1.88 -3.25 -13.12
CA LYS A 175 0.72 -2.70 -13.83
C LYS A 175 -0.52 -2.71 -12.97
N SER A 176 -1.54 -1.94 -13.35
CA SER A 176 -2.85 -2.03 -12.71
C SER A 176 -3.47 -3.40 -12.95
N MET A 177 -4.27 -3.89 -11.99
CA MET A 177 -5.10 -5.07 -12.19
C MET A 177 -6.07 -4.94 -13.38
N ASP A 178 -6.32 -3.71 -13.87
CA ASP A 178 -7.02 -3.45 -15.12
C ASP A 178 -6.41 -4.20 -16.32
N ALA A 179 -5.12 -4.49 -16.31
CA ALA A 179 -4.43 -5.23 -17.36
C ALA A 179 -4.97 -6.66 -17.54
N LEU A 180 -5.64 -7.22 -16.54
CA LEU A 180 -6.31 -8.52 -16.64
C LEU A 180 -7.57 -8.47 -17.52
N ARG A 181 -8.06 -7.27 -17.88
CA ARG A 181 -9.13 -7.07 -18.88
C ARG A 181 -8.64 -7.11 -20.33
N GLY A 182 -7.32 -7.07 -20.54
CA GLY A 182 -6.69 -6.97 -21.86
C GLY A 182 -5.95 -5.66 -22.08
N ASN A 183 -5.24 -5.56 -23.21
CA ASN A 183 -4.42 -4.40 -23.56
C ASN A 183 -5.29 -3.17 -23.89
N PRO A 184 -4.81 -1.94 -23.60
CA PRO A 184 -5.52 -0.72 -23.97
C PRO A 184 -5.65 -0.60 -25.49
N THR A 185 -6.76 -0.03 -25.94
CA THR A 185 -7.04 0.24 -27.35
C THR A 185 -7.33 1.73 -27.56
N ALA A 186 -7.78 2.11 -28.76
CA ALA A 186 -8.25 3.46 -29.04
C ALA A 186 -9.45 3.87 -28.17
N ASP A 187 -10.21 2.92 -27.60
CA ASP A 187 -11.32 3.19 -26.68
C ASP A 187 -10.80 3.52 -25.26
N PRO A 188 -11.03 4.74 -24.73
CA PRO A 188 -10.60 5.12 -23.38
C PRO A 188 -11.18 4.27 -22.23
N SER A 189 -12.27 3.52 -22.46
CA SER A 189 -12.84 2.59 -21.48
C SER A 189 -11.88 1.43 -21.15
N THR A 190 -11.01 1.09 -22.11
CA THR A 190 -10.01 0.02 -22.02
C THR A 190 -8.70 0.47 -21.38
N TRP A 191 -8.51 1.77 -21.16
CA TRP A 191 -7.28 2.31 -20.58
C TRP A 191 -7.11 1.92 -19.12
N TRP A 192 -5.88 1.60 -18.74
CA TRP A 192 -5.57 1.17 -17.39
C TRP A 192 -5.33 2.37 -16.47
N ARG A 193 -5.65 2.21 -15.19
CA ARG A 193 -5.11 3.08 -14.14
C ARG A 193 -3.58 2.97 -14.11
N ARG A 194 -2.92 4.04 -13.67
CA ARG A 194 -1.48 4.04 -13.42
C ARG A 194 -1.19 3.22 -12.17
N ALA A 195 -0.15 2.39 -12.21
CA ALA A 195 0.42 1.81 -10.99
C ALA A 195 1.58 2.68 -10.50
N LYS A 196 1.79 2.72 -9.19
CA LYS A 196 2.92 3.47 -8.60
C LYS A 196 3.87 2.54 -7.87
N VAL A 197 5.14 2.89 -7.89
CA VAL A 197 6.19 2.26 -7.09
C VAL A 197 6.89 3.35 -6.28
N GLY A 198 7.01 3.15 -4.96
CA GLY A 198 7.63 4.08 -4.04
C GLY A 198 8.90 3.50 -3.43
N VAL A 199 10.00 4.24 -3.49
CA VAL A 199 11.26 3.88 -2.85
C VAL A 199 11.72 5.04 -1.97
N LEU A 200 11.86 4.83 -0.67
CA LEU A 200 12.12 5.93 0.28
C LEU A 200 13.60 6.29 0.45
N GLU A 201 14.52 5.35 0.19
CA GLU A 201 15.94 5.59 0.46
C GLU A 201 16.89 5.22 -0.68
N SER A 202 16.74 4.02 -1.25
CA SER A 202 17.66 3.60 -2.31
C SER A 202 17.06 2.56 -3.25
N LEU A 203 17.33 2.80 -4.53
CA LEU A 203 16.96 1.94 -5.65
C LEU A 203 18.22 1.55 -6.42
N ILE A 204 18.47 0.24 -6.51
CA ILE A 204 19.56 -0.32 -7.29
C ILE A 204 18.98 -1.12 -8.45
N MET A 205 19.42 -0.80 -9.67
CA MET A 205 19.06 -1.53 -10.89
C MET A 205 20.29 -2.05 -11.60
N ARG A 206 20.20 -3.16 -12.33
CA ARG A 206 21.31 -3.61 -13.19
C ARG A 206 21.52 -2.67 -14.37
N ASP A 207 22.78 -2.46 -14.73
CA ASP A 207 23.23 -1.42 -15.65
C ASP A 207 22.63 -1.52 -17.05
N ASN A 208 23.06 -2.55 -17.79
CA ASN A 208 22.69 -2.84 -19.18
C ASN A 208 22.17 -4.28 -19.31
N GLU A 209 21.66 -4.82 -18.21
CA GLU A 209 21.00 -6.11 -18.14
C GLU A 209 19.58 -5.91 -17.64
N GLU A 210 18.68 -6.76 -18.11
CA GLU A 210 17.30 -7.00 -17.67
C GLU A 210 16.84 -6.02 -16.57
N ALA A 211 15.96 -5.08 -16.96
CA ALA A 211 15.37 -4.11 -16.04
C ALA A 211 13.86 -4.07 -16.24
N GLY A 212 13.16 -3.72 -15.17
CA GLY A 212 11.71 -3.86 -15.08
C GLY A 212 10.94 -2.83 -15.90
N VAL A 213 9.63 -3.00 -15.89
CA VAL A 213 8.67 -2.09 -16.51
C VAL A 213 7.70 -1.62 -15.43
N VAL A 214 7.52 -0.31 -15.32
CA VAL A 214 6.44 0.28 -14.52
C VAL A 214 5.46 0.95 -15.45
N HIS A 215 4.24 0.42 -15.50
CA HIS A 215 3.11 0.98 -16.23
C HIS A 215 2.45 2.09 -15.38
N GLY A 216 3.19 3.18 -15.18
CA GLY A 216 2.81 4.31 -14.35
C GLY A 216 4.06 5.04 -13.82
N SER A 217 4.11 5.30 -12.52
CA SER A 217 5.09 6.21 -11.93
C SER A 217 6.00 5.51 -10.94
N LEU A 218 7.32 5.64 -11.15
CA LEU A 218 8.33 5.26 -10.17
C LEU A 218 8.76 6.50 -9.39
N VAL A 219 8.54 6.48 -8.08
CA VAL A 219 8.82 7.59 -7.18
C VAL A 219 9.97 7.20 -6.26
N ALA A 220 11.06 7.95 -6.30
CA ALA A 220 12.21 7.70 -5.45
C ALA A 220 12.57 8.92 -4.58
N ARG A 221 12.81 8.65 -3.31
CA ARG A 221 13.65 9.48 -2.43
C ARG A 221 14.98 8.78 -2.21
N GLY A 222 16.03 9.57 -2.10
CA GLY A 222 17.40 9.09 -1.96
C GLY A 222 18.05 8.66 -3.29
N THR A 223 18.92 7.66 -3.25
CA THR A 223 19.85 7.37 -4.35
C THR A 223 19.29 6.31 -5.30
N VAL A 224 19.17 6.67 -6.58
CA VAL A 224 18.97 5.73 -7.68
C VAL A 224 20.31 5.47 -8.35
N SER A 225 20.75 4.21 -8.39
CA SER A 225 22.05 3.86 -8.95
C SER A 225 22.03 2.54 -9.72
N GLN A 226 22.99 2.41 -10.64
CA GLN A 226 23.27 1.18 -11.35
C GLN A 226 24.15 0.25 -10.50
N GLN A 227 23.89 -1.06 -10.56
CA GLN A 227 24.52 -2.06 -9.70
C GLN A 227 26.03 -2.16 -9.97
N TYR A 228 26.48 -2.52 -11.17
CA TYR A 228 27.88 -2.85 -11.43
C TYR A 228 28.74 -1.59 -11.58
N SER A 229 28.29 -0.59 -12.34
CA SER A 229 29.05 0.65 -12.55
C SER A 229 28.95 1.64 -11.39
N GLY A 230 27.99 1.48 -10.48
CA GLY A 230 27.71 2.46 -9.43
C GLY A 230 27.31 3.84 -9.98
N ASN A 231 26.99 3.98 -11.26
CA ASN A 231 26.55 5.24 -11.84
C ASN A 231 25.24 5.70 -11.21
N ILE A 232 25.05 7.01 -11.08
CA ILE A 232 23.79 7.58 -10.61
C ILE A 232 22.79 7.61 -11.77
N GLY A 233 21.57 7.17 -11.51
CA GLY A 233 20.50 7.04 -12.50
C GLY A 233 19.96 5.61 -12.60
N PRO A 234 18.92 5.41 -13.42
CA PRO A 234 18.27 4.12 -13.58
C PRO A 234 19.08 3.26 -14.57
N SER A 235 18.68 2.00 -14.72
CA SER A 235 19.17 1.16 -15.81
C SER A 235 18.86 1.79 -17.18
N ASN A 236 19.75 1.61 -18.16
CA ASN A 236 19.46 1.99 -19.55
C ASN A 236 18.37 1.11 -20.19
N LEU A 237 18.11 -0.06 -19.59
CA LEU A 237 17.06 -0.98 -20.00
C LEU A 237 15.76 -0.80 -19.22
N TYR A 238 15.70 0.13 -18.26
CA TYR A 238 14.45 0.46 -17.59
C TYR A 238 13.49 1.08 -18.61
N ARG A 239 12.25 0.58 -18.64
CA ARG A 239 11.21 1.02 -19.58
C ARG A 239 9.92 1.34 -18.84
N THR A 240 9.08 2.11 -19.51
CA THR A 240 7.72 2.43 -19.06
C THR A 240 6.78 2.41 -20.25
N THR A 241 5.48 2.55 -20.00
CA THR A 241 4.47 2.81 -21.04
C THR A 241 3.73 4.12 -20.80
N MET A 242 4.18 4.92 -19.84
CA MET A 242 3.58 6.20 -19.47
C MET A 242 4.43 7.34 -20.03
N ASN A 243 3.81 8.26 -20.79
CA ASN A 243 4.45 9.53 -21.11
C ASN A 243 4.21 10.54 -19.97
N PRO A 244 5.13 11.50 -19.76
CA PRO A 244 4.84 12.65 -18.91
C PRO A 244 3.50 13.32 -19.26
N GLY A 245 2.69 13.60 -18.24
CA GLY A 245 1.34 14.16 -18.35
C GLY A 245 0.22 13.14 -18.52
N ASP A 246 0.51 11.87 -18.78
CA ASP A 246 -0.53 10.85 -18.92
C ASP A 246 -1.25 10.58 -17.59
N ALA A 247 -2.57 10.73 -17.56
CA ALA A 247 -3.38 10.37 -16.39
C ALA A 247 -3.71 8.87 -16.30
N ARG A 248 -3.60 8.14 -17.43
CA ARG A 248 -3.94 6.71 -17.60
C ARG A 248 -3.02 6.06 -18.63
N ILE A 249 -2.86 4.74 -18.57
CA ILE A 249 -2.06 3.98 -19.54
C ILE A 249 -2.91 3.63 -20.76
N ARG A 250 -2.50 4.15 -21.92
CA ARG A 250 -3.26 4.11 -23.18
C ARG A 250 -2.67 3.14 -24.21
N SER A 251 -1.50 2.59 -23.94
CA SER A 251 -0.76 1.69 -24.81
C SER A 251 0.18 0.82 -23.97
N THR A 252 0.52 -0.37 -24.47
CA THR A 252 1.57 -1.23 -23.90
C THR A 252 2.92 -1.07 -24.61
N ALA A 253 3.03 -0.12 -25.57
CA ALA A 253 4.28 0.17 -26.23
C ALA A 253 5.30 0.72 -25.22
N LEU A 254 6.47 0.06 -25.14
CA LEU A 254 7.53 0.46 -24.24
C LEU A 254 8.24 1.71 -24.76
N VAL A 255 8.46 2.66 -23.86
CA VAL A 255 9.21 3.90 -24.09
C VAL A 255 10.32 4.03 -23.06
N SER A 256 11.34 4.84 -23.40
CA SER A 256 12.37 5.24 -22.45
C SER A 256 11.77 6.14 -21.36
N VAL A 257 12.31 6.03 -20.15
CA VAL A 257 11.86 6.87 -19.04
C VAL A 257 12.38 8.30 -19.16
N THR A 258 11.64 9.24 -18.59
CA THR A 258 11.98 10.66 -18.54
C THR A 258 12.08 11.07 -17.07
N PRO A 259 13.30 11.07 -16.48
CA PRO A 259 13.44 11.43 -15.09
C PRO A 259 13.07 12.90 -14.85
N ALA A 260 12.23 13.13 -13.85
CA ALA A 260 11.91 14.45 -13.33
C ALA A 260 12.54 14.62 -11.94
N ASP A 261 13.45 15.59 -11.80
CA ASP A 261 14.04 15.93 -10.51
C ASP A 261 13.18 16.98 -9.80
N CYS A 262 12.53 16.57 -8.69
CA CYS A 262 11.69 17.43 -7.88
C CYS A 262 12.45 18.36 -6.95
N SER A 263 13.79 18.36 -6.96
CA SER A 263 14.58 19.47 -6.39
C SER A 263 14.17 20.82 -7.01
N THR A 264 13.65 20.79 -8.24
CA THR A 264 13.04 21.92 -8.92
C THR A 264 11.53 21.69 -9.09
N PRO A 265 10.65 22.34 -8.30
CA PRO A 265 9.22 22.04 -8.26
C PRO A 265 8.49 22.06 -9.61
N SER A 266 8.90 22.95 -10.54
CA SER A 266 8.30 23.05 -11.88
C SER A 266 8.39 21.75 -12.69
N ASN A 267 9.42 20.93 -12.44
CA ASN A 267 9.62 19.64 -13.13
C ASN A 267 8.57 18.59 -12.76
N CYS A 268 7.90 18.75 -11.62
CA CYS A 268 6.98 17.78 -11.06
C CYS A 268 5.54 18.31 -10.97
N THR A 269 5.18 19.33 -11.76
CA THR A 269 3.82 19.91 -11.76
C THR A 269 2.77 19.04 -12.47
N THR A 270 3.21 18.10 -13.30
CA THR A 270 2.35 17.12 -13.99
C THR A 270 2.80 15.69 -13.67
N PRO A 271 1.94 14.67 -13.85
CA PRO A 271 2.32 13.27 -13.67
C PRO A 271 3.55 12.89 -14.49
N GLN A 272 4.54 12.23 -13.89
CA GLN A 272 5.79 11.79 -14.52
C GLN A 272 5.90 10.28 -14.41
N ASN A 273 6.71 9.68 -15.28
CA ASN A 273 6.98 8.24 -15.23
C ASN A 273 8.13 7.87 -14.27
N LEU A 274 9.01 8.82 -13.95
CA LEU A 274 10.10 8.66 -12.99
C LEU A 274 10.35 9.97 -12.25
N TYR A 275 10.29 9.91 -10.92
CA TYR A 275 10.57 11.03 -10.04
C TYR A 275 11.84 10.79 -9.21
N TYR A 276 12.72 11.78 -9.17
CA TYR A 276 13.82 11.87 -8.22
C TYR A 276 13.57 12.95 -7.20
N ASN A 277 14.17 12.78 -6.02
CA ASN A 277 14.11 13.74 -4.91
C ASN A 277 12.66 14.14 -4.60
N TYR A 278 11.76 13.15 -4.62
CA TYR A 278 10.33 13.40 -4.42
C TYR A 278 10.09 14.09 -3.07
N PRO A 279 9.16 15.07 -2.99
CA PRO A 279 9.01 15.86 -1.78
C PRO A 279 8.63 15.03 -0.54
N ASP A 280 9.08 15.53 0.60
CA ASP A 280 8.71 15.11 1.95
C ASP A 280 7.88 16.22 2.62
N SER A 281 7.43 16.01 3.85
CA SER A 281 6.65 17.04 4.55
C SER A 281 7.37 18.38 4.73
N ASN A 282 8.70 18.39 4.80
CA ASN A 282 9.50 19.60 5.04
C ASN A 282 9.60 20.50 3.80
N ASN A 283 9.49 19.94 2.60
CA ASN A 283 9.64 20.68 1.34
C ASN A 283 8.33 20.81 0.54
N LEU A 284 7.22 20.26 1.04
CA LEU A 284 5.92 20.27 0.37
C LEU A 284 5.33 21.67 0.14
N ALA A 285 5.76 22.67 0.93
CA ALA A 285 5.34 24.06 0.75
C ALA A 285 5.68 24.60 -0.65
N ALA A 286 6.80 24.18 -1.22
CA ALA A 286 7.21 24.55 -2.59
C ALA A 286 6.27 23.97 -3.67
N PHE A 287 5.43 23.01 -3.30
CA PHE A 287 4.44 22.35 -4.15
C PHE A 287 3.00 22.76 -3.78
N GLY A 288 2.82 23.88 -3.09
CA GLY A 288 1.50 24.33 -2.64
C GLY A 288 0.88 23.40 -1.59
N ASN A 289 1.71 22.76 -0.76
CA ASN A 289 1.32 21.79 0.26
C ASN A 289 0.59 20.56 -0.32
N ARG A 290 0.95 20.15 -1.54
CA ARG A 290 0.41 18.96 -2.20
C ARG A 290 1.53 18.14 -2.82
N ALA A 291 1.47 16.83 -2.63
CA ALA A 291 2.41 15.94 -3.27
C ALA A 291 2.13 15.85 -4.78
N PRO A 292 3.15 15.98 -5.65
CA PRO A 292 3.03 15.98 -7.12
C PRO A 292 2.15 14.90 -7.72
N ASP A 293 2.29 13.68 -7.23
CA ASP A 293 1.65 12.46 -7.75
C ASP A 293 1.20 11.53 -6.61
N GLY A 294 0.62 12.13 -5.57
CA GLY A 294 0.16 11.41 -4.37
C GLY A 294 1.21 11.39 -3.26
N GLU A 295 0.74 11.22 -2.04
CA GLU A 295 1.58 11.25 -0.85
C GLU A 295 2.53 10.05 -0.82
N LEU A 296 3.80 10.32 -0.52
CA LEU A 296 4.80 9.32 -0.20
C LEU A 296 5.14 9.48 1.30
N PRO A 297 5.17 8.41 2.11
CA PRO A 297 5.45 8.52 3.54
C PRO A 297 6.86 9.04 3.80
N ASP A 298 7.07 9.99 4.70
CA ASP A 298 8.42 10.47 5.08
C ASP A 298 9.31 9.37 5.66
N SER A 299 8.69 8.41 6.35
CA SER A 299 9.33 7.21 6.87
C SER A 299 8.45 6.00 6.60
N PHE A 300 9.05 4.81 6.54
CA PHE A 300 8.29 3.58 6.27
C PHE A 300 7.16 3.42 7.30
N PRO A 301 5.89 3.35 6.87
CA PRO A 301 4.77 3.21 7.77
C PRO A 301 4.82 1.84 8.44
N LEU A 302 4.58 1.79 9.74
CA LEU A 302 4.51 0.53 10.48
C LEU A 302 3.05 0.07 10.60
N PRO A 303 2.78 -1.25 10.55
CA PRO A 303 1.43 -1.77 10.72
C PRO A 303 0.90 -1.55 12.15
N ILE A 304 1.78 -1.68 13.15
CA ILE A 304 1.50 -1.34 14.56
C ILE A 304 2.42 -0.19 14.94
N ALA A 305 1.92 0.76 15.72
CA ALA A 305 2.70 1.89 16.17
C ALA A 305 3.84 1.45 17.10
N ASP A 306 5.06 1.87 16.78
CA ASP A 306 6.26 1.72 17.61
C ASP A 306 6.35 2.95 18.54
N THR A 307 5.75 2.84 19.72
CA THR A 307 5.54 3.95 20.66
C THR A 307 6.81 4.34 21.40
N ASN A 308 7.73 3.40 21.57
CA ASN A 308 8.99 3.60 22.30
C ASN A 308 10.21 3.71 21.35
N ASN A 309 9.98 3.67 20.03
CA ASN A 309 10.99 3.74 18.97
C ASN A 309 12.08 2.67 19.10
N ASN A 310 11.72 1.48 19.62
CA ASN A 310 12.64 0.35 19.77
C ASN A 310 12.71 -0.53 18.51
N ARG A 311 11.89 -0.24 17.49
CA ARG A 311 11.76 -0.97 16.22
C ARG A 311 11.39 -2.42 16.40
N LEU A 312 10.74 -2.81 17.48
CA LEU A 312 10.13 -4.10 17.71
C LEU A 312 8.63 -3.87 17.92
N ILE A 313 7.85 -4.94 17.87
CA ILE A 313 6.46 -4.92 18.33
C ILE A 313 6.46 -5.68 19.64
N ASP A 314 6.60 -4.95 20.74
CA ASP A 314 6.63 -5.53 22.08
C ASP A 314 5.22 -5.86 22.62
N ASP A 315 5.16 -6.45 23.81
CA ASP A 315 3.89 -6.92 24.38
C ASP A 315 2.95 -5.74 24.64
N ALA A 316 3.47 -4.59 25.06
CA ALA A 316 2.65 -3.43 25.36
C ALA A 316 2.00 -2.86 24.09
N GLU A 317 2.77 -2.77 23.01
CA GLU A 317 2.28 -2.28 21.71
C GLU A 317 1.28 -3.24 21.08
N TRP A 318 1.57 -4.54 21.13
CA TRP A 318 0.68 -5.58 20.64
C TRP A 318 -0.64 -5.61 21.41
N ASP A 319 -0.56 -5.65 22.75
CA ASP A 319 -1.74 -5.75 23.61
C ASP A 319 -2.61 -4.48 23.51
N ALA A 320 -1.99 -3.30 23.35
CA ALA A 320 -2.72 -2.05 23.12
C ALA A 320 -3.53 -2.07 21.81
N GLU A 321 -2.93 -2.53 20.70
CA GLU A 321 -3.61 -2.62 19.42
C GLU A 321 -4.72 -3.68 19.44
N VAL A 322 -4.45 -4.89 19.98
CA VAL A 322 -5.45 -5.95 20.11
C VAL A 322 -6.61 -5.50 21.01
N SER A 323 -6.31 -4.91 22.18
CA SER A 323 -7.34 -4.50 23.13
C SER A 323 -8.21 -3.37 22.59
N SER A 324 -7.62 -2.37 21.94
CA SER A 324 -8.38 -1.28 21.32
C SER A 324 -9.23 -1.79 20.14
N SER A 325 -8.74 -2.76 19.38
CA SER A 325 -9.51 -3.40 18.31
C SER A 325 -10.72 -4.18 18.85
N LEU A 326 -10.51 -5.00 19.90
CA LEU A 326 -11.57 -5.77 20.55
C LEU A 326 -12.61 -4.87 21.24
N ALA A 327 -12.18 -3.70 21.74
CA ALA A 327 -13.07 -2.70 22.31
C ALA A 327 -13.85 -1.88 21.25
N GLY A 328 -13.55 -2.07 19.95
CA GLY A 328 -14.13 -1.29 18.87
C GLY A 328 -13.67 0.16 18.82
N THR A 329 -12.52 0.47 19.43
CA THR A 329 -11.95 1.83 19.49
C THR A 329 -10.69 1.99 18.64
N SER A 330 -10.16 0.92 18.04
CA SER A 330 -8.99 1.00 17.15
C SER A 330 -9.36 1.74 15.86
N GLU A 331 -8.53 2.72 15.52
CA GLU A 331 -8.63 3.43 14.24
C GLU A 331 -8.01 2.63 13.08
N SER A 332 -7.16 1.67 13.41
CA SER A 332 -6.42 0.85 12.46
C SER A 332 -7.20 -0.40 12.14
N TYR A 333 -7.68 -1.15 13.11
CA TYR A 333 -8.13 -2.51 12.85
C TYR A 333 -9.43 -2.79 13.59
N SER A 334 -10.48 -3.12 12.84
CA SER A 334 -11.72 -3.65 13.39
C SER A 334 -11.53 -5.14 13.69
N ALA A 335 -11.89 -5.59 14.88
CA ALA A 335 -11.72 -7.00 15.26
C ALA A 335 -12.59 -7.91 14.38
N GLY A 336 -12.02 -9.04 13.99
CA GLY A 336 -12.59 -9.95 13.00
C GLY A 336 -12.53 -11.43 13.38
N SER A 337 -12.93 -12.26 12.41
CA SER A 337 -12.96 -13.73 12.52
C SER A 337 -12.41 -14.41 11.27
N ILE A 338 -11.81 -15.57 11.47
CA ILE A 338 -11.31 -16.48 10.43
C ILE A 338 -12.01 -17.82 10.55
N THR A 339 -12.42 -18.40 9.42
CA THR A 339 -12.83 -19.81 9.32
C THR A 339 -11.95 -20.51 8.29
N ALA A 340 -11.19 -21.51 8.73
CA ALA A 340 -10.24 -22.21 7.89
C ALA A 340 -9.95 -23.61 8.43
N ALA A 341 -9.45 -24.49 7.56
CA ALA A 341 -8.68 -25.63 8.05
C ALA A 341 -7.39 -25.14 8.70
N MET A 342 -7.26 -25.39 10.00
CA MET A 342 -6.26 -24.70 10.81
C MET A 342 -5.62 -25.64 11.83
N THR A 343 -4.32 -25.49 12.04
CA THR A 343 -3.61 -26.04 13.20
C THR A 343 -3.04 -24.89 14.03
N ILE A 344 -3.39 -24.85 15.32
CA ILE A 344 -2.93 -23.82 16.26
C ILE A 344 -1.85 -24.45 17.16
N ASN A 345 -0.75 -23.72 17.37
CA ASN A 345 0.43 -24.15 18.09
C ASN A 345 0.91 -25.56 17.67
N PRO A 346 1.23 -25.73 16.37
CA PRO A 346 1.63 -27.02 15.83
C PRO A 346 2.91 -27.52 16.50
N SER A 347 3.01 -28.83 16.73
CA SER A 347 4.20 -29.49 17.29
C SER A 347 4.48 -30.83 16.60
N GLY A 348 5.73 -31.29 16.65
CA GLY A 348 6.16 -32.54 16.02
C GLY A 348 6.34 -32.44 14.51
N SER A 349 5.97 -33.50 13.78
CA SER A 349 6.02 -33.52 12.32
C SER A 349 4.85 -32.73 11.74
N LEU A 350 5.15 -31.56 11.17
CA LEU A 350 4.12 -30.63 10.70
C LEU A 350 3.74 -30.91 9.25
N THR A 351 2.44 -30.98 9.00
CA THR A 351 1.83 -31.12 7.66
C THR A 351 0.66 -30.16 7.52
N TRP A 352 0.16 -30.01 6.30
CA TRP A 352 -1.03 -29.21 6.06
C TRP A 352 -2.29 -29.89 6.62
N PRO A 353 -3.18 -29.15 7.33
CA PRO A 353 -4.35 -29.73 8.00
C PRO A 353 -5.41 -30.33 7.05
N GLY A 354 -5.42 -29.96 5.76
CA GLY A 354 -6.42 -30.44 4.79
C GLY A 354 -7.86 -30.10 5.19
N GLY A 355 -8.87 -30.69 4.55
CA GLY A 355 -10.28 -30.33 4.80
C GLY A 355 -10.88 -30.78 6.14
N GLY A 356 -10.18 -31.61 6.92
CA GLY A 356 -10.74 -32.23 8.14
C GLY A 356 -10.68 -31.39 9.42
N SER A 357 -9.93 -30.28 9.42
CA SER A 357 -9.63 -29.49 10.63
C SER A 357 -10.20 -28.07 10.55
N VAL A 358 -11.38 -27.91 9.93
CA VAL A 358 -12.02 -26.60 9.76
C VAL A 358 -12.54 -26.10 11.11
N GLN A 359 -12.10 -24.90 11.49
CA GLN A 359 -12.50 -24.23 12.72
C GLN A 359 -12.67 -22.73 12.49
N THR A 360 -13.54 -22.12 13.30
CA THR A 360 -13.73 -20.67 13.34
C THR A 360 -13.04 -20.10 14.57
N GLN A 361 -12.23 -19.06 14.39
CA GLN A 361 -11.52 -18.36 15.45
C GLN A 361 -11.73 -16.85 15.31
N THR A 362 -11.68 -16.14 16.44
CA THR A 362 -11.76 -14.68 16.50
C THR A 362 -10.42 -14.05 16.86
N SER A 363 -10.33 -12.74 16.72
CA SER A 363 -9.20 -11.94 17.20
C SER A 363 -8.86 -12.16 18.67
N ALA A 364 -9.88 -12.37 19.52
CA ALA A 364 -9.65 -12.65 20.93
C ALA A 364 -8.97 -14.01 21.12
N ASN A 365 -9.38 -15.03 20.35
CA ASN A 365 -8.85 -16.38 20.48
C ASN A 365 -7.38 -16.49 20.08
N LEU A 366 -6.97 -15.78 19.02
CA LEU A 366 -5.62 -15.90 18.43
C LEU A 366 -4.67 -14.75 18.81
N GLY A 367 -5.20 -13.58 19.16
CA GLY A 367 -4.42 -12.36 19.38
C GLY A 367 -4.00 -12.10 20.82
N GLN A 368 -4.76 -12.56 21.81
CA GLN A 368 -4.48 -12.24 23.24
C GLN A 368 -3.40 -13.14 23.87
N SER A 369 -3.06 -14.25 23.24
CA SER A 369 -2.06 -15.19 23.75
C SER A 369 -1.17 -15.70 22.62
N PRO A 370 0.09 -16.06 22.89
CA PRO A 370 1.00 -16.53 21.85
C PRO A 370 0.43 -17.71 21.05
N ASN A 371 0.29 -17.54 19.74
CA ASN A 371 -0.29 -18.53 18.84
C ASN A 371 0.45 -18.55 17.51
N ASN A 372 1.02 -19.71 17.17
CA ASN A 372 1.54 -20.00 15.84
C ASN A 372 0.50 -20.80 15.05
N VAL A 373 0.24 -20.46 13.79
CA VAL A 373 -0.90 -21.02 13.04
C VAL A 373 -0.50 -21.51 11.65
N ILE A 374 -0.97 -22.70 11.28
CA ILE A 374 -0.96 -23.19 9.89
C ILE A 374 -2.38 -23.10 9.34
N LEU A 375 -2.55 -22.41 8.20
CA LEU A 375 -3.82 -22.17 7.52
C LEU A 375 -3.80 -22.83 6.13
N ASP A 376 -4.71 -23.77 5.90
CA ASP A 376 -4.83 -24.46 4.61
C ASP A 376 -6.15 -24.16 3.91
N GLY A 377 -6.09 -23.32 2.87
CA GLY A 377 -7.23 -23.02 2.01
C GLY A 377 -7.38 -23.94 0.81
N SER A 378 -6.58 -25.02 0.69
CA SER A 378 -6.52 -25.81 -0.55
C SER A 378 -7.76 -26.66 -0.82
N VAL A 379 -8.44 -27.12 0.25
CA VAL A 379 -9.68 -27.91 0.18
C VAL A 379 -10.89 -27.03 0.52
N THR A 380 -10.85 -26.38 1.69
CA THR A 380 -11.89 -25.46 2.15
C THR A 380 -11.32 -24.05 2.16
N PRO A 381 -11.90 -23.06 1.44
CA PRO A 381 -11.36 -21.71 1.40
C PRO A 381 -11.30 -21.07 2.79
N ILE A 382 -10.21 -20.36 3.05
CA ILE A 382 -10.03 -19.52 4.23
C ILE A 382 -11.02 -18.35 4.10
N THR A 383 -12.01 -18.28 4.99
CA THR A 383 -13.00 -17.21 4.99
C THR A 383 -12.69 -16.19 6.08
N LEU A 384 -12.59 -14.92 5.71
CA LEU A 384 -12.17 -13.83 6.59
C LEU A 384 -13.19 -12.70 6.62
N SER A 385 -13.34 -12.08 7.79
CA SER A 385 -14.06 -10.81 7.99
C SER A 385 -13.34 -10.01 9.06
N GLY A 386 -13.17 -8.69 8.84
CA GLY A 386 -12.42 -7.81 9.74
C GLY A 386 -10.92 -8.17 9.83
N THR A 387 -10.25 -7.69 10.87
CA THR A 387 -8.85 -8.05 11.17
C THR A 387 -8.79 -9.20 12.14
N VAL A 388 -8.02 -10.24 11.83
CA VAL A 388 -7.72 -11.37 12.72
C VAL A 388 -6.29 -11.23 13.20
N PHE A 389 -6.14 -10.96 14.50
CA PHE A 389 -4.85 -10.86 15.17
C PHE A 389 -4.33 -12.24 15.54
N ILE A 390 -3.05 -12.49 15.25
CA ILE A 390 -2.36 -13.74 15.59
C ILE A 390 -1.06 -13.36 16.30
N ASN A 391 -0.94 -13.67 17.60
CA ASN A 391 0.24 -13.34 18.40
C ASN A 391 1.35 -14.38 18.18
N GLY A 392 1.87 -14.46 16.96
CA GLY A 392 2.91 -15.41 16.57
C GLY A 392 3.05 -15.47 15.06
N ASP A 393 3.56 -16.60 14.56
CA ASP A 393 3.83 -16.82 13.15
C ASP A 393 2.63 -17.46 12.43
N VAL A 394 2.51 -17.20 11.12
CA VAL A 394 1.46 -17.75 10.26
C VAL A 394 2.09 -18.45 9.05
N VAL A 395 1.69 -19.69 8.77
CA VAL A 395 1.97 -20.38 7.51
C VAL A 395 0.67 -20.55 6.75
N ILE A 396 0.62 -20.15 5.48
CA ILE A 396 -0.62 -20.07 4.71
C ILE A 396 -0.46 -20.55 3.26
N ARG A 397 -1.51 -21.19 2.73
CA ARG A 397 -1.71 -21.47 1.30
C ARG A 397 -3.18 -21.57 0.93
N GLY A 398 -3.45 -21.70 -0.36
CA GLY A 398 -4.72 -22.17 -0.90
C GLY A 398 -5.64 -21.05 -1.34
N ARG A 399 -6.92 -21.14 -1.00
CA ARG A 399 -7.94 -20.20 -1.46
C ARG A 399 -8.48 -19.34 -0.33
N VAL A 400 -8.85 -18.10 -0.64
CA VAL A 400 -9.35 -17.12 0.35
C VAL A 400 -10.65 -16.48 -0.12
N ARG A 401 -11.57 -16.25 0.82
CA ARG A 401 -12.86 -15.57 0.65
C ARG A 401 -13.06 -14.46 1.67
N GLY A 402 -13.98 -13.56 1.33
CA GLY A 402 -14.37 -12.45 2.18
C GLY A 402 -13.41 -11.27 2.10
N ASN A 403 -13.60 -10.32 3.00
CA ASN A 403 -12.83 -9.08 3.06
C ASN A 403 -12.24 -8.99 4.46
N GLY A 404 -10.92 -9.12 4.57
CA GLY A 404 -10.29 -9.11 5.89
C GLY A 404 -8.78 -9.01 5.85
N THR A 405 -8.24 -8.86 7.05
CA THR A 405 -6.81 -8.72 7.33
C THR A 405 -6.39 -9.85 8.25
N ILE A 406 -5.28 -10.52 7.96
CA ILE A 406 -4.55 -11.33 8.93
C ILE A 406 -3.36 -10.50 9.38
N LEU A 407 -3.29 -10.20 10.66
CA LEU A 407 -2.17 -9.47 11.26
C LEU A 407 -1.44 -10.42 12.21
N ALA A 408 -0.28 -10.90 11.78
CA ALA A 408 0.60 -11.74 12.57
C ALA A 408 1.62 -10.85 13.30
N ARG A 409 1.81 -11.04 14.61
CA ARG A 409 2.89 -10.36 15.34
C ARG A 409 4.27 -10.80 14.83
N GLY A 410 4.39 -12.08 14.53
CA GLY A 410 5.62 -12.69 14.00
C GLY A 410 5.68 -12.66 12.48
N ASN A 411 6.23 -13.73 11.92
CA ASN A 411 6.44 -13.90 10.49
C ASN A 411 5.19 -14.45 9.78
N VAL A 412 5.07 -14.15 8.48
CA VAL A 412 4.07 -14.76 7.59
C VAL A 412 4.78 -15.53 6.47
N TYR A 413 4.43 -16.80 6.31
CA TYR A 413 5.02 -17.72 5.34
C TYR A 413 3.96 -18.15 4.31
N VAL A 414 4.07 -17.66 3.07
CA VAL A 414 3.21 -18.08 1.95
C VAL A 414 3.88 -19.23 1.21
N MET A 415 3.47 -20.45 1.55
CA MET A 415 4.14 -21.70 1.15
C MET A 415 3.37 -22.43 0.04
N GLY A 416 2.78 -21.71 -0.90
CA GLY A 416 1.98 -22.23 -2.01
C GLY A 416 1.28 -21.13 -2.79
N ASP A 417 0.46 -21.51 -3.77
CA ASP A 417 -0.47 -20.55 -4.39
C ASP A 417 -1.46 -20.07 -3.31
N LEU A 418 -1.73 -18.78 -3.27
CA LEU A 418 -2.71 -18.14 -2.40
C LEU A 418 -3.62 -17.25 -3.23
N THR A 419 -4.81 -17.71 -3.57
CA THR A 419 -5.68 -17.03 -4.55
C THR A 419 -7.08 -16.78 -4.02
N TYR A 420 -7.76 -15.77 -4.55
CA TYR A 420 -9.16 -15.57 -4.26
C TYR A 420 -10.04 -16.70 -4.80
N ASP A 421 -11.10 -16.98 -4.05
CA ASP A 421 -12.18 -17.85 -4.47
C ASP A 421 -13.49 -17.06 -4.49
N CYS A 422 -14.22 -17.18 -5.59
CA CYS A 422 -15.48 -16.48 -5.82
C CYS A 422 -16.67 -17.46 -5.89
N GLY A 423 -16.48 -18.68 -5.38
CA GLY A 423 -17.54 -19.66 -5.26
C GLY A 423 -18.43 -19.40 -4.05
N THR A 424 -19.47 -20.21 -3.91
CA THR A 424 -20.41 -20.14 -2.77
C THR A 424 -20.23 -21.35 -1.87
N GLU A 425 -20.37 -21.15 -0.55
CA GLU A 425 -20.39 -22.23 0.47
C GLU A 425 -19.32 -23.32 0.24
N SER A 426 -19.70 -24.54 -0.16
CA SER A 426 -18.78 -25.67 -0.39
C SER A 426 -18.20 -25.75 -1.82
N THR A 427 -18.63 -24.89 -2.74
CA THR A 427 -18.20 -24.94 -4.15
C THR A 427 -17.03 -24.00 -4.39
N LEU A 428 -15.89 -24.52 -4.87
CA LEU A 428 -14.75 -23.70 -5.29
C LEU A 428 -15.01 -23.09 -6.67
N ALA A 429 -14.72 -21.80 -6.86
CA ALA A 429 -14.78 -21.17 -8.17
C ALA A 429 -13.67 -20.13 -8.35
N ALA A 430 -13.06 -20.13 -9.54
CA ALA A 430 -12.12 -19.09 -9.90
C ALA A 430 -12.83 -17.74 -10.02
N CYS A 431 -12.17 -16.68 -9.58
CA CYS A 431 -12.68 -15.33 -9.72
C CYS A 431 -12.54 -14.78 -11.14
N ASP A 432 -13.49 -13.95 -11.54
CA ASP A 432 -13.40 -13.12 -12.75
C ASP A 432 -12.70 -11.80 -12.42
N TYR A 433 -11.43 -11.69 -12.82
CA TYR A 433 -10.63 -10.49 -12.58
C TYR A 433 -10.96 -9.34 -13.53
N SER A 434 -11.83 -9.55 -14.52
CA SER A 434 -12.33 -8.47 -15.37
C SER A 434 -13.33 -7.55 -14.63
N THR A 435 -13.86 -8.01 -13.50
CA THR A 435 -14.76 -7.25 -12.64
C THR A 435 -14.19 -7.05 -11.21
N PRO A 436 -13.09 -6.28 -11.04
CA PRO A 436 -12.39 -6.07 -9.77
C PRO A 436 -13.29 -5.80 -8.56
N GLY A 437 -14.36 -5.03 -8.71
CA GLY A 437 -15.24 -4.65 -7.60
C GLY A 437 -15.94 -5.83 -6.88
N ARG A 438 -15.96 -7.03 -7.46
CA ARG A 438 -16.57 -8.23 -6.88
C ARG A 438 -15.57 -9.21 -6.27
N LEU A 439 -14.28 -8.93 -6.40
CA LEU A 439 -13.23 -9.81 -5.88
C LEU A 439 -13.14 -9.67 -4.35
N PRO A 440 -12.83 -10.77 -3.63
CA PRO A 440 -12.38 -10.73 -2.24
C PRO A 440 -11.22 -9.74 -2.02
N GLN A 441 -10.96 -9.42 -0.76
CA GLN A 441 -9.85 -8.57 -0.34
C GLN A 441 -9.12 -9.19 0.84
N LEU A 442 -7.84 -9.53 0.61
CA LEU A 442 -6.97 -10.05 1.65
C LEU A 442 -5.83 -9.06 1.92
N ASN A 443 -5.64 -8.71 3.18
CA ASN A 443 -4.40 -8.10 3.65
C ASN A 443 -3.65 -9.10 4.53
N LEU A 444 -2.44 -9.48 4.14
CA LEU A 444 -1.52 -10.26 4.97
C LEU A 444 -0.46 -9.32 5.54
N ILE A 445 -0.53 -9.10 6.84
CA ILE A 445 0.35 -8.18 7.56
C ILE A 445 1.23 -8.98 8.53
N ALA A 446 2.54 -8.77 8.45
CA ALA A 446 3.54 -9.35 9.33
C ALA A 446 4.20 -8.26 10.16
N GLY A 447 4.15 -8.40 11.49
CA GLY A 447 4.95 -7.63 12.42
C GLY A 447 6.43 -8.02 12.37
N GLY A 448 6.73 -9.26 11.98
CA GLY A 448 8.06 -9.76 11.63
C GLY A 448 8.35 -9.58 10.14
N ASN A 449 8.70 -10.68 9.46
CA ASN A 449 8.99 -10.77 8.03
C ASN A 449 7.86 -11.48 7.28
N ALA A 450 7.67 -11.16 6.00
CA ALA A 450 6.85 -11.98 5.12
C ALA A 450 7.74 -12.73 4.12
N VAL A 451 7.47 -14.01 3.91
CA VAL A 451 8.30 -14.89 3.10
C VAL A 451 7.45 -15.69 2.12
N VAL A 452 7.83 -15.66 0.85
CA VAL A 452 7.07 -16.28 -0.25
C VAL A 452 7.97 -17.21 -1.07
N GLY A 453 7.50 -18.43 -1.30
CA GLY A 453 8.18 -19.39 -2.19
C GLY A 453 9.40 -20.09 -1.57
N ASP A 454 10.39 -20.44 -2.40
CA ASP A 454 11.54 -21.28 -2.02
C ASP A 454 12.79 -20.48 -1.70
N TYR A 455 12.78 -19.88 -0.53
CA TYR A 455 13.93 -19.17 0.05
C TYR A 455 14.90 -20.11 0.78
N MET A 456 14.65 -21.40 0.71
CA MET A 456 15.23 -22.42 1.60
C MET A 456 16.24 -23.29 0.89
N THR A 457 16.14 -23.45 -0.43
CA THR A 457 17.11 -24.22 -1.23
C THR A 457 18.32 -23.37 -1.63
N ILE A 458 19.50 -23.99 -1.62
CA ILE A 458 20.73 -23.39 -2.15
C ILE A 458 20.61 -23.18 -3.67
N ASP A 459 20.75 -21.93 -4.14
CA ASP A 459 20.63 -21.57 -5.56
C ASP A 459 21.90 -21.92 -6.35
N THR A 460 21.73 -22.32 -7.62
CA THR A 460 22.78 -22.62 -8.58
C THR A 460 22.73 -21.56 -9.69
N TRP A 461 23.63 -20.58 -9.59
CA TRP A 461 23.79 -19.41 -10.50
C TRP A 461 23.91 -19.75 -12.00
N ARG A 462 24.19 -21.01 -12.39
CA ARG A 462 24.24 -21.39 -13.81
C ARG A 462 22.92 -22.03 -14.25
N ASN A 463 22.27 -21.31 -15.16
CA ASN A 463 21.03 -21.65 -15.87
C ASN A 463 21.17 -22.83 -16.86
N ASP A 464 21.90 -23.90 -16.52
CA ASP A 464 21.91 -25.13 -17.33
C ASP A 464 21.01 -26.21 -16.68
N PRO A 465 19.71 -26.26 -17.04
CA PRO A 465 18.78 -27.28 -16.53
C PRO A 465 19.14 -28.71 -16.96
N THR A 466 20.07 -28.90 -17.91
CA THR A 466 20.51 -30.24 -18.34
C THR A 466 21.65 -30.82 -17.51
N ARG A 467 22.30 -30.01 -16.66
CA ARG A 467 23.50 -30.41 -15.89
C ARG A 467 23.38 -30.25 -14.39
N ASP A 468 22.66 -29.22 -13.93
CA ASP A 468 22.46 -28.97 -12.51
C ASP A 468 21.05 -29.42 -12.10
N ASN A 469 20.81 -30.74 -12.11
CA ASN A 469 19.56 -31.33 -11.64
C ASN A 469 19.51 -31.29 -10.10
N VAL A 470 19.31 -30.09 -9.55
CA VAL A 470 19.00 -29.91 -8.13
C VAL A 470 17.55 -30.34 -7.93
N ASP A 471 17.32 -31.41 -7.19
CA ASP A 471 15.99 -31.75 -6.72
C ASP A 471 15.52 -30.67 -5.74
N MET A 472 14.79 -29.70 -6.29
CA MET A 472 14.22 -28.57 -5.59
C MET A 472 13.26 -28.99 -4.49
N LEU A 473 12.64 -30.17 -4.56
CA LEU A 473 11.67 -30.63 -3.57
C LEU A 473 12.36 -31.39 -2.42
N SER A 474 13.62 -31.79 -2.59
CA SER A 474 14.38 -32.52 -1.59
C SER A 474 14.90 -31.60 -0.47
N PRO A 475 14.82 -32.04 0.81
CA PRO A 475 15.44 -31.33 1.92
C PRO A 475 16.97 -31.45 1.94
N SER A 476 17.57 -32.33 1.12
CA SER A 476 19.03 -32.57 1.09
C SER A 476 19.87 -31.35 0.68
N ARG A 477 19.23 -30.34 0.10
CA ARG A 477 19.82 -29.09 -0.39
C ARG A 477 19.30 -27.86 0.35
N ASN A 478 18.71 -28.05 1.53
CA ASN A 478 18.23 -26.96 2.36
C ASN A 478 19.39 -26.15 2.93
N GLN A 479 19.41 -24.86 2.60
CA GLN A 479 20.35 -23.86 3.05
C GLN A 479 20.56 -23.95 4.56
N GLN A 480 21.78 -24.26 4.97
CA GLN A 480 22.17 -24.22 6.37
C GLN A 480 22.57 -22.80 6.78
N THR A 481 22.79 -22.60 8.07
CA THR A 481 23.22 -21.32 8.64
C THR A 481 24.59 -20.91 8.09
N MET A 482 24.89 -19.61 8.11
CA MET A 482 26.17 -19.08 7.64
C MET A 482 27.31 -19.67 8.47
N THR A 483 27.14 -19.77 9.79
CA THR A 483 28.14 -20.39 10.68
C THR A 483 28.39 -21.85 10.31
N PHE A 484 27.35 -22.66 10.08
CA PHE A 484 27.50 -24.05 9.71
C PHE A 484 28.26 -24.20 8.39
N CYS A 485 27.87 -23.43 7.36
CA CYS A 485 28.47 -23.53 6.04
C CYS A 485 29.91 -23.00 5.96
N ARG A 486 30.27 -22.02 6.81
CA ARG A 486 31.67 -21.60 6.95
C ARG A 486 32.55 -22.69 7.55
N ALA A 487 32.03 -23.45 8.51
CA ALA A 487 32.75 -24.56 9.14
C ALA A 487 32.76 -25.83 8.28
N ASN A 488 31.72 -26.04 7.47
CA ASN A 488 31.51 -27.25 6.66
C ASN A 488 31.29 -26.90 5.18
N PRO A 489 32.24 -26.21 4.53
CA PRO A 489 31.99 -25.62 3.23
C PRO A 489 31.92 -26.66 2.10
N THR A 490 32.26 -27.93 2.35
CA THR A 490 32.09 -29.06 1.43
C THR A 490 30.77 -29.80 1.62
N ASN A 491 29.98 -29.48 2.65
CA ASN A 491 28.66 -30.10 2.85
C ASN A 491 27.75 -29.81 1.65
N GLN A 492 26.95 -30.78 1.23
CA GLN A 492 26.05 -30.66 0.08
C GLN A 492 25.01 -29.53 0.23
N ALA A 493 24.63 -29.20 1.47
CA ALA A 493 23.72 -28.10 1.81
C ALA A 493 24.40 -26.72 1.83
N CYS A 494 25.72 -26.69 1.64
CA CYS A 494 26.56 -25.49 1.62
C CYS A 494 27.36 -25.36 0.32
N SER A 495 27.35 -26.38 -0.53
CA SER A 495 28.29 -26.46 -1.64
C SER A 495 27.62 -26.98 -2.90
N GLN A 496 27.90 -26.31 -4.01
CA GLN A 496 27.35 -26.62 -5.33
C GLN A 496 28.36 -27.47 -6.09
N ILE A 497 27.97 -28.60 -6.67
CA ILE A 497 28.85 -29.34 -7.61
C ILE A 497 28.66 -28.70 -8.99
N ARG A 498 29.73 -28.13 -9.57
CA ARG A 498 29.73 -27.70 -10.98
C ARG A 498 30.09 -28.90 -11.85
N SER A 499 29.13 -29.56 -12.50
CA SER A 499 29.46 -30.58 -13.50
C SER A 499 29.65 -29.94 -14.89
N GLN A 500 30.88 -29.96 -15.41
CA GLN A 500 31.16 -29.80 -16.84
C GLN A 500 31.59 -31.18 -17.38
N PRO A 501 30.88 -31.79 -18.34
CA PRO A 501 31.23 -33.13 -18.86
C PRO A 501 32.45 -33.19 -19.78
N TRP A 502 33.04 -32.06 -20.19
CA TRP A 502 34.08 -32.00 -21.24
C TRP A 502 35.39 -31.33 -20.85
N ASP A 503 35.55 -30.92 -19.59
CA ASP A 503 36.83 -30.40 -19.10
C ASP A 503 37.48 -31.44 -18.16
N THR A 504 38.22 -32.38 -18.75
CA THR A 504 39.02 -33.37 -18.01
C THR A 504 40.35 -32.82 -17.53
N GLN A 505 40.67 -31.55 -17.83
CA GLN A 505 41.94 -30.90 -17.47
C GLN A 505 41.79 -29.93 -16.28
N ASN A 506 40.59 -29.40 -16.01
CA ASN A 506 40.28 -28.54 -14.86
C ASN A 506 38.93 -28.92 -14.20
N PRO A 507 38.90 -29.85 -13.23
CA PRO A 507 37.70 -30.08 -12.43
C PRO A 507 37.38 -28.82 -11.60
N VAL A 508 36.31 -28.10 -11.97
CA VAL A 508 35.89 -26.90 -11.23
C VAL A 508 35.29 -27.33 -9.89
N GLY A 509 36.01 -27.05 -8.80
CA GLY A 509 35.60 -27.39 -7.43
C GLY A 509 34.26 -26.78 -6.99
N PRO A 510 33.70 -27.27 -5.88
CA PRO A 510 32.37 -26.88 -5.45
C PRO A 510 32.28 -25.37 -5.14
N SER A 511 31.21 -24.70 -5.59
CA SER A 511 30.97 -23.30 -5.22
C SER A 511 30.33 -23.25 -3.84
N GLN A 512 31.02 -22.63 -2.89
CA GLN A 512 30.68 -22.63 -1.46
C GLN A 512 30.05 -21.29 -1.09
N ARG A 513 28.82 -21.05 -1.55
CA ARG A 513 28.10 -19.77 -1.39
C ARG A 513 26.65 -19.98 -0.94
N PRO A 514 26.06 -19.00 -0.24
CA PRO A 514 24.65 -19.06 0.16
C PRO A 514 23.69 -18.90 -1.03
N ASN A 515 22.42 -19.20 -0.80
CA ASN A 515 21.35 -18.76 -1.67
C ASN A 515 21.16 -17.24 -1.64
N LEU A 516 20.29 -16.73 -2.53
CA LEU A 516 20.05 -15.29 -2.57
C LEU A 516 19.39 -14.76 -1.30
N ALA A 517 18.51 -15.53 -0.65
CA ALA A 517 17.86 -15.09 0.60
C ALA A 517 18.88 -14.73 1.69
N LEU A 518 19.86 -15.60 1.97
CA LEU A 518 20.92 -15.32 2.92
C LEU A 518 21.88 -14.21 2.46
N THR A 519 22.06 -14.08 1.15
CA THR A 519 22.87 -13.00 0.57
C THR A 519 22.20 -11.64 0.84
N GLU A 520 20.90 -11.53 0.60
CA GLU A 520 20.12 -10.31 0.84
C GLU A 520 20.04 -9.96 2.33
N ILE A 521 19.83 -10.96 3.19
CA ILE A 521 19.95 -10.78 4.66
C ILE A 521 21.28 -10.13 5.02
N ALA A 522 22.39 -10.62 4.47
CA ALA A 522 23.72 -10.07 4.74
C ALA A 522 23.94 -8.68 4.10
N ASN A 523 23.34 -8.39 2.95
CA ASN A 523 23.38 -7.07 2.29
C ASN A 523 22.58 -6.02 3.09
N PHE A 524 21.38 -6.37 3.57
CA PHE A 524 20.57 -5.53 4.43
C PHE A 524 21.28 -5.25 5.75
N ASN A 525 21.86 -6.27 6.39
CA ASN A 525 22.65 -6.09 7.60
C ASN A 525 23.82 -5.11 7.39
N ARG A 526 24.52 -5.19 6.26
CA ARG A 526 25.59 -4.23 5.92
C ARG A 526 25.03 -2.80 5.78
N ARG A 527 23.88 -2.62 5.12
CA ARG A 527 23.24 -1.30 4.99
C ARG A 527 22.85 -0.71 6.35
N GLU A 528 22.33 -1.53 7.25
CA GLU A 528 21.95 -1.12 8.60
C GLU A 528 23.17 -0.72 9.44
N LEU A 529 24.31 -1.41 9.25
CA LEU A 529 25.59 -0.99 9.83
C LEU A 529 26.07 0.35 9.25
N GLN A 530 25.94 0.57 7.93
CA GLN A 530 26.30 1.86 7.32
C GLN A 530 25.47 3.01 7.90
N ARG A 531 24.19 2.79 8.21
CA ARG A 531 23.32 3.81 8.84
C ARG A 531 23.78 4.12 10.26
N TYR A 532 24.02 3.10 11.08
CA TYR A 532 24.57 3.29 12.43
C TYR A 532 25.92 4.04 12.43
N LEU A 533 26.78 3.75 11.46
CA LEU A 533 28.08 4.41 11.36
C LEU A 533 27.97 5.86 10.88
N ARG A 534 26.87 6.25 10.23
CA ARG A 534 26.56 7.66 9.89
C ARG A 534 25.89 8.40 11.05
N ASP A 535 25.06 7.71 11.82
CA ASP A 535 24.40 8.22 13.00
C ASP A 535 24.40 7.18 14.11
N SER A 536 25.23 7.39 15.14
CA SER A 536 25.32 6.47 16.27
C SER A 536 24.05 6.41 17.11
N ASN A 537 23.09 7.33 16.95
CA ASN A 537 21.79 7.25 17.61
C ASN A 537 20.81 6.33 16.87
N TYR A 538 21.08 6.01 15.62
CA TYR A 538 20.28 5.08 14.83
C TYR A 538 20.22 3.70 15.49
N ARG A 539 19.03 3.10 15.52
CA ARG A 539 18.83 1.72 16.00
C ARG A 539 18.81 0.75 14.81
N PRO A 540 19.82 -0.11 14.63
CA PRO A 540 19.85 -1.04 13.49
C PRO A 540 18.69 -2.05 13.53
N ARG A 541 18.17 -2.41 12.36
CA ARG A 541 17.29 -3.56 12.13
C ARG A 541 18.12 -4.69 11.52
N LEU A 542 18.50 -5.69 12.31
CA LEU A 542 19.37 -6.77 11.84
C LEU A 542 18.61 -8.08 11.68
N TYR A 543 18.92 -8.80 10.61
CA TYR A 543 18.26 -10.03 10.21
C TYR A 543 19.15 -11.25 10.47
N THR A 544 18.53 -12.37 10.84
CA THR A 544 19.19 -13.67 11.08
C THR A 544 18.43 -14.83 10.44
N PHE A 545 19.13 -15.96 10.23
CA PHE A 545 18.59 -17.16 9.60
C PHE A 545 19.02 -18.43 10.33
N GLY A 546 18.10 -18.99 11.13
CA GLY A 546 18.30 -20.18 11.94
C GLY A 546 19.46 -20.08 12.95
N GLU A 547 19.98 -18.89 13.25
CA GLU A 547 21.17 -18.74 14.10
C GLU A 547 21.21 -17.41 14.88
N ASN A 548 21.94 -17.42 16.00
CA ASN A 548 22.12 -16.23 16.84
C ASN A 548 23.14 -15.23 16.34
N ARG A 549 23.98 -15.62 15.38
CA ARG A 549 25.08 -14.79 14.91
C ARG A 549 24.65 -13.96 13.70
N ILE A 550 24.82 -12.65 13.79
CA ILE A 550 24.50 -11.73 12.70
C ILE A 550 25.70 -11.64 11.76
N TYR A 551 25.46 -11.95 10.48
CA TYR A 551 26.42 -11.83 9.39
C TYR A 551 26.08 -10.68 8.46
N PHE A 552 27.10 -10.05 7.91
CA PHE A 552 26.96 -9.02 6.88
C PHE A 552 27.97 -9.25 5.75
N SER A 553 27.66 -8.74 4.56
CA SER A 553 28.58 -8.76 3.42
C SER A 553 29.75 -7.80 3.66
N THR A 554 30.98 -8.30 3.62
CA THR A 554 32.17 -7.43 3.81
C THR A 554 32.58 -6.69 2.54
N GLY A 555 31.85 -6.85 1.43
CA GLY A 555 32.17 -6.22 0.16
C GLY A 555 31.01 -5.40 -0.37
N CYS A 556 31.17 -4.94 -1.61
CA CYS A 556 30.13 -4.19 -2.29
C CYS A 556 29.22 -5.03 -3.20
N SER A 557 29.66 -6.23 -3.58
CA SER A 557 28.89 -7.13 -4.44
C SER A 557 27.55 -7.51 -3.81
N HIS A 558 26.48 -7.35 -4.59
CA HIS A 558 25.15 -7.81 -4.24
C HIS A 558 24.92 -9.29 -4.59
N ASP A 559 25.76 -9.88 -5.47
CA ASP A 559 25.65 -11.28 -5.84
C ASP A 559 26.20 -12.23 -4.76
N PRO A 560 25.69 -13.48 -4.67
CA PRO A 560 26.15 -14.45 -3.69
C PRO A 560 27.67 -14.73 -3.75
N GLN A 561 28.35 -14.49 -2.63
CA GLN A 561 29.79 -14.66 -2.47
C GLN A 561 30.14 -15.96 -1.75
N ASN A 562 31.41 -16.35 -1.73
CA ASN A 562 31.82 -17.49 -0.89
C ASN A 562 31.54 -17.20 0.59
N TYR A 563 31.16 -18.22 1.37
CA TYR A 563 30.86 -18.10 2.81
C TYR A 563 31.98 -17.41 3.62
N ALA A 564 33.23 -17.52 3.17
CA ALA A 564 34.38 -16.86 3.80
C ALA A 564 34.36 -15.32 3.70
N ASN A 565 33.64 -14.76 2.70
CA ASN A 565 33.53 -13.32 2.44
C ASN A 565 32.43 -12.62 3.25
N TYR A 566 31.80 -13.34 4.17
CA TYR A 566 30.84 -12.76 5.12
C TYR A 566 31.48 -12.69 6.50
N SER A 567 31.28 -11.57 7.18
CA SER A 567 31.79 -11.36 8.54
C SER A 567 30.65 -11.27 9.53
N ALA A 568 30.91 -11.77 10.74
CA ALA A 568 30.09 -11.44 11.89
C ALA A 568 30.41 -10.03 12.38
N ILE A 569 29.47 -9.40 13.08
CA ILE A 569 29.70 -8.12 13.77
C ILE A 569 30.63 -8.38 14.96
N ARG A 570 31.82 -7.77 14.93
CA ARG A 570 32.86 -7.85 15.97
C ARG A 570 33.88 -6.71 15.78
N GLY A 571 34.69 -6.42 16.79
CA GLY A 571 35.84 -5.54 16.62
C GLY A 571 36.80 -6.08 15.55
N GLY A 572 37.39 -5.16 14.78
CA GLY A 572 38.24 -5.46 13.63
C GLY A 572 37.49 -5.83 12.35
N ALA A 573 36.16 -5.92 12.34
CA ALA A 573 35.40 -6.20 11.13
C ALA A 573 35.27 -4.94 10.26
N SER A 574 35.49 -5.09 8.94
CA SER A 574 35.41 -3.99 7.97
C SER A 574 34.03 -3.87 7.35
N VAL A 575 33.40 -2.70 7.50
CA VAL A 575 32.12 -2.35 6.87
C VAL A 575 32.40 -1.41 5.70
N TYR A 576 32.05 -1.85 4.48
CA TYR A 576 32.19 -1.04 3.28
C TYR A 576 30.97 -0.16 3.08
N PHE A 577 31.19 1.09 2.68
CA PHE A 577 30.18 1.98 2.12
C PHE A 577 30.21 1.84 0.62
N CYS A 578 29.05 1.56 0.03
CA CYS A 578 28.96 1.15 -1.37
C CYS A 578 27.96 1.99 -2.15
N ARG A 579 28.19 2.10 -3.46
CA ARG A 579 27.21 2.57 -4.44
C ARG A 579 27.14 1.54 -5.55
N GLY A 580 26.06 0.77 -5.57
CA GLY A 580 26.08 -0.51 -6.27
C GLY A 580 27.24 -1.38 -5.74
N ASP A 581 27.91 -2.08 -6.63
CA ASP A 581 29.05 -2.96 -6.38
C ASP A 581 30.37 -2.17 -6.21
N ASN A 582 30.34 -0.84 -6.29
CA ASN A 582 31.53 -0.01 -6.13
C ASN A 582 31.77 0.42 -4.68
N PRO A 583 32.98 0.16 -4.13
CA PRO A 583 33.37 0.65 -2.82
C PRO A 583 33.67 2.15 -2.88
N LEU A 584 33.07 2.90 -1.95
CA LEU A 584 33.33 4.32 -1.74
C LEU A 584 34.32 4.55 -0.59
N SER A 585 34.13 3.83 0.51
CA SER A 585 34.98 3.88 1.70
C SER A 585 34.78 2.64 2.56
N THR A 586 35.60 2.50 3.59
CA THR A 586 35.53 1.39 4.53
C THR A 586 35.80 1.88 5.94
N VAL A 587 35.05 1.36 6.91
CA VAL A 587 35.25 1.63 8.34
C VAL A 587 35.46 0.32 9.07
N THR A 588 36.49 0.26 9.92
CA THR A 588 36.73 -0.90 10.79
C THR A 588 36.01 -0.68 12.12
N LEU A 589 35.21 -1.65 12.53
CA LEU A 589 34.50 -1.60 13.81
C LEU A 589 35.48 -1.73 14.98
N THR A 590 35.32 -0.90 16.00
CA THR A 590 35.92 -1.13 17.33
C THR A 590 35.09 -2.14 18.13
N ASP A 591 35.67 -2.74 19.18
CA ASP A 591 34.91 -3.64 20.08
C ASP A 591 33.74 -2.92 20.76
N ALA A 592 33.93 -1.65 21.13
CA ALA A 592 32.89 -0.82 21.72
C ALA A 592 31.73 -0.59 20.73
N GLN A 593 32.02 -0.27 19.47
CA GLN A 593 31.00 -0.12 18.44
C GLN A 593 30.26 -1.43 18.18
N ALA A 594 30.97 -2.54 18.01
CA ALA A 594 30.35 -3.84 17.78
C ALA A 594 29.41 -4.24 18.94
N SER A 595 29.85 -4.02 20.18
CA SER A 595 29.05 -4.29 21.38
C SER A 595 27.80 -3.38 21.45
N SER A 596 27.97 -2.08 21.18
CA SER A 596 26.85 -1.12 21.13
C SER A 596 25.81 -1.51 20.08
N ILE A 597 26.25 -1.82 18.85
CA ILE A 597 25.39 -2.27 17.75
C ILE A 597 24.57 -3.49 18.17
N LEU A 598 25.24 -4.53 18.66
CA LEU A 598 24.58 -5.79 19.06
C LEU A 598 23.60 -5.61 20.22
N SER A 599 23.91 -4.72 21.16
CA SER A 599 23.03 -4.46 22.32
C SER A 599 21.78 -3.64 21.99
N ARG A 600 21.83 -2.82 20.92
CA ARG A 600 20.75 -1.91 20.55
C ARG A 600 19.91 -2.38 19.37
N ALA A 601 20.46 -3.22 18.50
CA ALA A 601 19.76 -3.63 17.29
C ALA A 601 18.42 -4.33 17.60
N ALA A 602 17.38 -3.95 16.86
CA ALA A 602 16.19 -4.78 16.74
C ALA A 602 16.56 -5.97 15.84
N ARG A 603 16.32 -7.19 16.33
CA ARG A 603 16.72 -8.41 15.64
C ARG A 603 15.50 -9.18 15.12
N TYR A 604 15.55 -9.55 13.85
CA TYR A 604 14.48 -10.25 13.15
C TYR A 604 14.96 -11.57 12.57
N GLU A 605 14.43 -12.67 13.10
CA GLU A 605 14.69 -14.00 12.56
C GLU A 605 13.76 -14.27 11.38
N VAL A 606 14.30 -14.63 10.22
CA VAL A 606 13.52 -14.90 9.00
C VAL A 606 12.78 -16.24 9.11
N THR A 607 13.41 -17.23 9.76
CA THR A 607 12.76 -18.48 10.19
C THR A 607 12.36 -18.37 11.66
N SER A 608 11.63 -19.34 12.20
CA SER A 608 11.36 -19.36 13.64
C SER A 608 11.65 -20.72 14.26
N ALA A 609 11.64 -20.79 15.59
CA ALA A 609 11.82 -22.04 16.31
C ALA A 609 10.70 -23.05 15.96
N THR A 610 9.46 -22.57 15.82
CA THR A 610 8.30 -23.37 15.42
C THR A 610 8.36 -23.74 13.94
N PHE A 611 8.68 -22.76 13.08
CA PHE A 611 8.74 -22.93 11.63
C PHE A 611 10.17 -22.78 11.14
N ASN A 612 10.98 -23.81 11.42
CA ASN A 612 12.35 -23.86 10.95
C ASN A 612 12.43 -24.19 9.46
N ASN A 613 13.64 -24.10 8.90
CA ASN A 613 13.89 -24.27 7.47
C ASN A 613 13.42 -25.64 6.93
N ALA A 614 13.61 -26.73 7.67
CA ALA A 614 13.23 -28.07 7.22
C ALA A 614 11.69 -28.23 7.17
N ILE A 615 11.00 -27.72 8.18
CA ILE A 615 9.53 -27.73 8.25
C ILE A 615 8.94 -26.95 7.08
N LEU A 616 9.39 -25.71 6.89
CA LEU A 616 8.87 -24.85 5.84
C LEU A 616 9.17 -25.43 4.45
N LYS A 617 10.32 -26.10 4.29
CA LYS A 617 10.64 -26.79 3.04
C LYS A 617 9.65 -27.89 2.71
N ASN A 618 9.30 -28.72 3.68
CA ASN A 618 8.35 -29.80 3.49
C ASN A 618 6.96 -29.25 3.12
N LEU A 619 6.49 -28.23 3.85
CA LEU A 619 5.21 -27.58 3.54
C LEU A 619 5.19 -26.96 2.14
N TRP A 620 6.29 -26.31 1.72
CA TRP A 620 6.43 -25.78 0.37
C TRP A 620 6.44 -26.90 -0.68
N ALA A 621 7.22 -27.96 -0.46
CA ALA A 621 7.32 -29.10 -1.38
C ALA A 621 5.97 -29.79 -1.58
N ASP A 622 5.19 -29.97 -0.52
CA ASP A 622 3.82 -30.51 -0.57
C ASP A 622 2.90 -29.65 -1.45
N SER A 623 2.94 -28.32 -1.27
CA SER A 623 2.17 -27.40 -2.11
C SER A 623 2.63 -27.42 -3.57
N MET A 624 3.93 -27.55 -3.82
CA MET A 624 4.50 -27.62 -5.15
C MET A 624 4.19 -28.96 -5.85
N ASN A 625 4.06 -30.04 -5.10
CA ASN A 625 3.62 -31.33 -5.63
C ASN A 625 2.16 -31.29 -6.10
N ALA A 626 1.29 -30.63 -5.33
CA ALA A 626 -0.14 -30.54 -5.62
C ALA A 626 -0.52 -29.56 -6.75
N ARG A 627 0.35 -28.62 -7.13
CA ARG A 627 0.06 -27.61 -8.17
C ARG A 627 0.33 -28.08 -9.59
N GLY A 628 -0.31 -27.39 -10.54
CA GLY A 628 0.04 -27.42 -11.97
C GLY A 628 1.20 -26.49 -12.34
N THR A 629 1.50 -26.44 -13.64
CA THR A 629 2.51 -25.55 -14.23
C THR A 629 1.96 -24.14 -14.41
N GLY A 630 2.78 -23.12 -14.12
CA GLY A 630 2.43 -21.71 -14.22
C GLY A 630 3.20 -20.87 -13.18
N PRO A 631 3.07 -19.53 -13.21
CA PRO A 631 3.64 -18.68 -12.17
C PRO A 631 3.10 -19.06 -10.78
N LEU A 632 3.89 -18.83 -9.74
CA LEU A 632 3.37 -18.81 -8.36
C LEU A 632 2.31 -17.70 -8.30
N ARG A 633 1.15 -17.93 -7.70
CA ARG A 633 0.09 -16.91 -7.63
C ARG A 633 -0.18 -16.50 -6.19
N THR A 634 -0.19 -15.20 -5.96
CA THR A 634 -0.55 -14.63 -4.66
C THR A 634 -1.53 -13.48 -4.87
N ASP A 635 -2.65 -13.51 -4.15
CA ASP A 635 -3.65 -12.45 -4.15
C ASP A 635 -3.67 -11.75 -2.81
N GLY A 636 -3.91 -10.44 -2.86
CA GLY A 636 -3.94 -9.61 -1.67
C GLY A 636 -2.66 -8.84 -1.42
N LEU A 637 -2.67 -8.07 -0.35
CA LEU A 637 -1.56 -7.24 0.06
C LEU A 637 -0.61 -8.09 0.89
N LEU A 638 0.69 -8.02 0.57
CA LEU A 638 1.76 -8.46 1.45
C LEU A 638 2.39 -7.25 2.11
N TYR A 639 2.24 -7.12 3.42
CA TYR A 639 2.76 -5.99 4.19
C TYR A 639 3.62 -6.49 5.36
N SER A 640 4.89 -6.12 5.40
CA SER A 640 5.81 -6.44 6.48
C SER A 640 6.29 -5.15 7.15
N ALA A 641 6.33 -5.14 8.48
CA ALA A 641 7.00 -4.07 9.24
C ALA A 641 8.52 -4.04 8.96
N ASN A 642 9.07 -5.16 8.47
CA ASN A 642 10.50 -5.38 8.26
C ASN A 642 10.77 -5.76 6.81
N ALA A 643 11.12 -7.02 6.55
CA ALA A 643 11.46 -7.47 5.20
C ALA A 643 10.37 -8.33 4.56
N ILE A 644 10.32 -8.28 3.22
CA ILE A 644 9.71 -9.32 2.40
C ILE A 644 10.80 -10.05 1.61
N PHE A 645 10.84 -11.37 1.77
CA PHE A 645 11.69 -12.26 0.97
C PHE A 645 10.83 -13.08 0.03
N GLY A 646 11.11 -13.05 -1.27
CA GLY A 646 10.33 -13.78 -2.28
C GLY A 646 11.24 -14.53 -3.24
N LEU A 647 11.12 -15.85 -3.35
CA LEU A 647 11.95 -16.64 -4.26
C LEU A 647 11.13 -17.62 -5.10
N SER A 648 11.25 -17.50 -6.41
CA SER A 648 10.72 -18.46 -7.37
C SER A 648 11.84 -18.79 -8.36
N GLN A 649 12.40 -20.00 -8.27
CA GLN A 649 13.59 -20.36 -9.03
C GLN A 649 13.22 -20.91 -10.42
N ARG A 650 13.98 -20.51 -11.44
CA ARG A 650 13.82 -21.00 -12.83
C ARG A 650 13.97 -22.51 -12.96
N LYS A 651 14.78 -23.12 -12.10
CA LYS A 651 15.08 -24.56 -12.08
C LYS A 651 13.86 -25.42 -11.75
N TYR A 652 12.92 -24.89 -10.99
CA TYR A 652 11.69 -25.60 -10.73
C TYR A 652 10.74 -25.42 -11.91
N SER A 653 10.70 -26.42 -12.79
CA SER A 653 10.03 -26.37 -14.10
C SER A 653 8.56 -25.99 -14.03
N LYS A 654 7.85 -26.34 -12.95
CA LYS A 654 6.44 -25.95 -12.79
C LYS A 654 6.27 -24.43 -12.63
N LEU A 655 7.23 -23.74 -12.01
CA LEU A 655 7.19 -22.28 -11.82
C LEU A 655 7.90 -21.54 -12.96
N ASN A 656 9.00 -22.10 -13.45
CA ASN A 656 9.89 -21.51 -14.43
C ASN A 656 10.33 -20.08 -14.01
N GLY A 657 10.56 -19.90 -12.72
CA GLY A 657 11.06 -18.65 -12.13
C GLY A 657 10.08 -17.50 -12.16
N ARG A 658 8.76 -17.76 -12.15
CA ARG A 658 7.73 -16.71 -12.22
C ARG A 658 6.88 -16.60 -10.95
N TRP A 659 6.41 -15.40 -10.68
CA TRP A 659 5.48 -15.04 -9.60
C TRP A 659 4.55 -13.93 -10.08
N ASP A 660 3.24 -14.19 -10.03
CA ASP A 660 2.19 -13.20 -10.25
C ASP A 660 1.58 -12.81 -8.88
N LEU A 661 1.78 -11.55 -8.49
CA LEU A 661 1.15 -10.94 -7.32
C LEU A 661 -0.02 -10.07 -7.81
N ARG A 662 -1.26 -10.45 -7.47
CA ARG A 662 -2.47 -9.66 -7.74
C ARG A 662 -2.88 -8.94 -6.46
N GLY A 663 -2.22 -7.82 -6.22
CA GLY A 663 -2.34 -7.07 -4.98
C GLY A 663 -1.31 -5.97 -4.83
N GLY A 664 -0.62 -5.93 -3.69
CA GLY A 664 0.44 -4.95 -3.42
C GLY A 664 1.53 -5.54 -2.52
N LEU A 665 2.71 -4.93 -2.55
CA LEU A 665 3.87 -5.33 -1.76
C LEU A 665 4.43 -4.14 -0.98
N VAL A 666 4.41 -4.21 0.34
CA VAL A 666 4.84 -3.13 1.22
C VAL A 666 5.78 -3.70 2.28
N ALA A 667 7.05 -3.29 2.28
CA ALA A 667 8.00 -3.72 3.29
C ALA A 667 9.14 -2.73 3.37
N ALA A 668 9.73 -2.55 4.55
CA ALA A 668 10.87 -1.65 4.67
C ALA A 668 12.05 -2.12 3.81
N ASP A 669 12.25 -3.44 3.73
CA ASP A 669 13.27 -4.08 2.90
C ASP A 669 12.65 -5.16 2.01
N THR A 670 13.06 -5.23 0.75
CA THR A 670 12.52 -6.22 -0.20
C THR A 670 13.64 -6.98 -0.89
N GLY A 671 13.77 -8.28 -0.57
CA GLY A 671 14.72 -9.20 -1.20
C GLY A 671 13.99 -10.21 -2.08
N ILE A 672 13.82 -9.90 -3.36
CA ILE A 672 13.00 -10.72 -4.27
C ILE A 672 13.84 -11.27 -5.43
N PHE A 673 13.83 -12.60 -5.58
CA PHE A 673 14.43 -13.32 -6.69
C PHE A 673 13.40 -14.08 -7.51
N VAL A 674 13.06 -13.51 -8.66
CA VAL A 674 12.13 -14.12 -9.60
C VAL A 674 12.70 -13.85 -11.00
N PRO A 675 13.65 -14.68 -11.47
CA PRO A 675 14.43 -14.42 -12.68
C PRO A 675 13.64 -14.62 -13.99
N GLY A 676 12.41 -15.13 -13.90
CA GLY A 676 11.60 -15.48 -15.05
C GLY A 676 12.18 -16.65 -15.86
N PRO A 677 11.56 -16.94 -17.02
CA PRO A 677 11.99 -18.01 -17.91
C PRO A 677 13.17 -17.61 -18.81
N GLY A 678 13.67 -16.37 -18.70
CA GLY A 678 14.65 -15.74 -19.59
C GLY A 678 14.03 -15.09 -20.84
N GLY A 679 14.86 -14.44 -21.67
CA GLY A 679 14.44 -13.89 -22.96
C GLY A 679 13.59 -12.62 -22.87
N GLY A 680 13.78 -11.82 -21.83
CA GLY A 680 13.03 -10.56 -21.62
C GLY A 680 11.62 -10.73 -21.07
N ILE A 681 11.24 -11.96 -20.67
CA ILE A 681 9.96 -12.21 -19.98
C ILE A 681 10.16 -11.93 -18.49
N SER A 682 9.33 -11.05 -17.93
CA SER A 682 9.33 -10.70 -16.52
C SER A 682 9.09 -11.93 -15.65
N GLY A 683 9.83 -12.00 -14.55
CA GLY A 683 9.66 -13.04 -13.57
C GLY A 683 8.59 -12.65 -12.55
N LEU A 684 8.73 -11.46 -11.95
CA LEU A 684 7.73 -10.92 -11.03
C LEU A 684 6.79 -9.98 -11.77
N THR A 685 5.50 -10.32 -11.78
CA THR A 685 4.45 -9.42 -12.25
C THR A 685 3.58 -9.00 -11.07
N ILE A 686 3.48 -7.69 -10.83
CA ILE A 686 2.55 -7.13 -9.84
C ILE A 686 1.38 -6.50 -10.58
N TYR A 687 0.19 -7.07 -10.42
CA TYR A 687 -1.10 -6.52 -10.81
C TYR A 687 -1.68 -5.75 -9.63
N HIS A 688 -1.44 -4.44 -9.60
CA HIS A 688 -1.82 -3.57 -8.50
C HIS A 688 -3.33 -3.54 -8.30
N ASP A 689 -3.77 -4.03 -7.14
CA ASP A 689 -5.17 -3.93 -6.69
C ASP A 689 -5.34 -2.75 -5.74
N ASN A 690 -5.70 -1.60 -6.30
CA ASN A 690 -5.84 -0.34 -5.55
C ASN A 690 -7.06 -0.28 -4.60
N ARG A 691 -7.80 -1.40 -4.49
CA ARG A 691 -8.85 -1.59 -3.49
C ARG A 691 -8.26 -2.06 -2.16
N LEU A 692 -7.09 -2.71 -2.19
CA LEU A 692 -6.39 -3.19 -0.99
C LEU A 692 -5.83 -1.99 -0.23
N ARG A 693 -6.53 -1.62 0.84
CA ARG A 693 -6.28 -0.40 1.60
C ARG A 693 -6.09 -0.79 3.06
N PRO A 694 -4.90 -1.30 3.43
CA PRO A 694 -4.64 -1.61 4.81
C PRO A 694 -4.73 -0.31 5.60
N ARG A 695 -5.37 -0.39 6.75
CA ARG A 695 -5.36 0.70 7.70
C ARG A 695 -4.03 0.61 8.45
N ILE A 696 -3.42 1.75 8.72
CA ILE A 696 -2.18 1.82 9.49
C ILE A 696 -2.37 2.70 10.72
N ALA A 697 -1.65 2.37 11.78
CA ALA A 697 -1.73 3.09 13.05
C ALA A 697 -1.09 4.48 12.99
N THR A 698 -0.04 4.64 12.19
CA THR A 698 0.72 5.89 12.12
C THR A 698 0.18 6.83 11.05
N GLY A 699 -0.14 8.08 11.42
CA GLY A 699 -0.39 9.16 10.45
C GLY A 699 -1.80 9.17 9.83
N GLN A 700 -2.80 8.53 10.43
CA GLN A 700 -4.18 8.70 9.98
C GLN A 700 -4.63 10.14 10.18
N GLN A 701 -4.92 10.83 9.08
CA GLN A 701 -5.53 12.14 9.11
C GLN A 701 -7.04 11.97 8.92
N ALA A 702 -7.82 12.95 9.33
CA ALA A 702 -9.21 13.08 8.95
C ALA A 702 -9.24 13.75 7.57
N GLN A 703 -10.27 13.45 6.79
CA GLN A 703 -10.56 14.10 5.53
C GLN A 703 -12.02 14.50 5.49
N LEU A 704 -12.26 15.78 5.19
CA LEU A 704 -13.58 16.30 4.92
C LEU A 704 -13.99 16.05 3.47
N ASN A 705 -15.04 15.24 3.28
CA ASN A 705 -15.77 15.14 2.02
C ASN A 705 -17.07 15.94 2.11
N ARG A 706 -17.23 16.94 1.24
CA ARG A 706 -18.43 17.78 1.19
C ARG A 706 -19.39 17.25 0.13
N GLY A 707 -20.62 16.95 0.52
CA GLY A 707 -21.71 16.73 -0.44
C GLY A 707 -22.08 18.02 -1.17
N ILE A 708 -22.75 17.89 -2.32
CA ILE A 708 -23.38 19.03 -2.99
C ILE A 708 -24.51 19.54 -2.07
N TRP A 709 -24.61 20.85 -1.88
CA TRP A 709 -25.71 21.42 -1.11
C TRP A 709 -27.00 21.40 -1.94
N GLU A 710 -28.14 21.32 -1.26
CA GLU A 710 -29.46 21.34 -1.91
C GLU A 710 -30.42 22.27 -1.17
N VAL A 711 -31.41 22.80 -1.89
CA VAL A 711 -32.48 23.61 -1.30
C VAL A 711 -33.48 22.68 -0.61
N VAL A 712 -33.72 22.89 0.68
CA VAL A 712 -34.65 22.09 1.49
C VAL A 712 -35.84 22.89 2.03
N GLY A 713 -35.91 24.18 1.72
CA GLY A 713 -37.03 25.03 2.09
C GLY A 713 -36.85 26.48 1.64
N GLN A 714 -37.96 27.22 1.61
CA GLN A 714 -38.01 28.66 1.43
C GLN A 714 -38.50 29.27 2.74
#